data_AF-A0A955VQJ6-F1
#
_entry.id   AF-A0A955VQJ6-F1
#
_cell.length_a   1.000
_cell.length_b   1.000
_cell.length_c   1.000
_cell.angle_alpha   90.00
_cell.angle_beta   90.00
_cell.angle_gamma   90.00
#
_symmetry.space_group_name_H-M   'P 1'
#
loop_
_entity.id
_entity.type
_entity.pdbx_description
1 polymer ?
#
loop_
_entity_poly.entity_id
_entity_poly.type
_entity_poly.pdbx_seq_one_letter_code
_entity_poly.pdbx_strand_id
1 'polypeptide(L)'
;NPAISFGFSGGQPTLVLKPLAKAGGDGPLVLALLPTPALTARADLATRLALDALLPLGASLLGRVAPPPKLWATGPTVEAFLRGSGLFQAGSWGLASPLPSIPALLAGLIGTLSASLPIGGTDLTVTLGDQAGTGVGVGLKGTLAIPLGDTELRLLFGRARPGTSERVALVLFSGGAFAPRLVADGFGLGLAGREAPLIRTDFLRLGGVDAFTWFDVGFAPVSASFRGAGLALNDVSLPVSQATSGGGNPVVGALMGGGGGGGGGQPAQPTIGVAAEVYQGVFDLKLNGDAGPLWIGVRSSFGPLYIEQVGVAITQAGGHAAGVSLLIDGGVVIAGLSIQVDDLSLTIPFQHFGDPSRWSVDLQGLAIGFEAPGISIAGGLRKGTRTPTPTEPGGVEYTGMLMVKVDSFGLVAIGSYGAFTDAEGDFDSFFLFAGLFAVIGVPPLLEIRGLGVGFGYNRRLLVPEEVTKIPDFFLVSALDDPARLTSSPMDVLREVQAQVPARRGSLWFALGFHGTTFVVVHVTAAVYVALDRGVEIGLIGVARMALPTDDSALVSIELALKARYSSEEQLLSIQAQLTDNSWLLSRDCQLTGGFAFFAWFKKGQFVLTLGGYHPAFQRPPEFPEVPRLGFRWQLGGALVIKGESYFALTNSCVMAGLRFEAAYDIGWLRAWFKAWADFLLSWDPFHYDISIGVSLGARFKLRINLLFGTVTISFSFSVGGTLHVLGPPLHGTVTAVLGPISITVPFGPDPDDEPNYLTWQDFRLKYLLGDDAAARAVDVQAGSGLLPVEPPGGRPAPGTQAQPWRFGTEFSLSTDTRMPASALRAFDDVQPGGAGVTLSAAPMGEGSLTASHEVRLVRRAGGAEHVMSFDPALVDRPQDQLDRDRFVIKARRAWFPEAVWRFVAGQKPAAASRNIEALAGLDIQAVAEPLNRIGPIDVAKLRDEGPKRPLPFAGQGAGVLAGVRADGRLAAALVQDLKSTRAIAEAIVARAGAFEDVRQALGLTAGGLSGPSVAALRRRAAP
;
A
#
# COMPACT_ATOMS: atom_id res chain seq x y z
N ASN A 1 -41.83 20.45 -16.81
CA ASN A 1 -41.85 19.05 -17.26
C ASN A 1 -41.37 18.98 -18.70
N PRO A 2 -40.14 18.51 -18.95
CA PRO A 2 -39.76 18.14 -20.31
C PRO A 2 -40.64 16.97 -20.76
N ALA A 3 -41.35 17.13 -21.87
CA ALA A 3 -42.18 16.08 -22.47
C ALA A 3 -41.70 15.85 -23.90
N ILE A 4 -41.37 14.60 -24.23
CA ILE A 4 -41.05 14.20 -25.60
C ILE A 4 -42.35 13.67 -26.20
N SER A 5 -42.82 14.27 -27.30
CA SER A 5 -43.96 13.73 -28.04
C SER A 5 -43.48 13.18 -29.37
N PHE A 6 -43.72 11.89 -29.57
CA PHE A 6 -43.59 11.22 -30.86
C PHE A 6 -44.95 11.32 -31.57
N GLY A 7 -44.97 11.79 -32.80
CA GLY A 7 -46.21 11.97 -33.56
C GLY A 7 -46.02 11.73 -35.05
N PHE A 8 -47.15 11.67 -35.75
CA PHE A 8 -47.17 11.70 -37.21
C PHE A 8 -47.78 13.02 -37.66
N SER A 9 -47.01 13.83 -38.39
CA SER A 9 -47.52 15.04 -39.04
C SER A 9 -47.47 14.82 -40.55
N GLY A 10 -48.62 14.87 -41.23
CA GLY A 10 -48.71 14.61 -42.67
C GLY A 10 -48.22 13.23 -43.12
N GLY A 11 -48.28 12.21 -42.25
CA GLY A 11 -47.79 10.85 -42.55
C GLY A 11 -46.29 10.63 -42.30
N GLN A 12 -45.56 11.63 -41.80
CA GLN A 12 -44.14 11.53 -41.48
C GLN A 12 -43.91 11.41 -39.96
N PRO A 13 -43.04 10.51 -39.49
CA PRO A 13 -42.70 10.40 -38.08
C PRO A 13 -41.88 11.63 -37.65
N THR A 14 -42.37 12.37 -36.66
CA THR A 14 -41.73 13.56 -36.10
C THR A 14 -41.48 13.42 -34.60
N LEU A 15 -40.30 13.87 -34.17
CA LEU A 15 -39.89 13.89 -32.77
C LEU A 15 -39.88 15.34 -32.27
N VAL A 16 -40.69 15.65 -31.25
CA VAL A 16 -40.81 17.01 -30.70
C VAL A 16 -40.42 17.03 -29.21
N LEU A 17 -39.43 17.86 -28.87
CA LEU A 17 -38.95 18.07 -27.50
C LEU A 17 -39.67 19.29 -26.89
N LYS A 18 -40.62 19.07 -25.97
CA LYS A 18 -41.31 20.15 -25.25
C LYS A 18 -40.55 20.45 -23.96
N PRO A 19 -39.89 21.61 -23.89
CA PRO A 19 -40.37 22.60 -22.94
C PRO A 19 -40.59 23.99 -23.56
N LEU A 20 -40.42 24.14 -24.88
CA LEU A 20 -40.43 25.44 -25.57
C LEU A 20 -41.51 25.59 -26.66
N ALA A 21 -42.46 24.65 -26.74
CA ALA A 21 -43.55 24.67 -27.71
C ALA A 21 -44.90 24.49 -26.99
N LYS A 22 -45.87 25.37 -27.28
CA LYS A 22 -47.24 25.25 -26.74
C LYS A 22 -48.14 24.31 -27.58
N ALA A 23 -47.79 24.02 -28.84
CA ALA A 23 -48.51 23.11 -29.74
C ALA A 23 -47.59 22.45 -30.80
N GLY A 24 -48.11 21.43 -31.51
CA GLY A 24 -47.38 20.45 -32.34
C GLY A 24 -46.76 20.93 -33.67
N GLY A 25 -46.52 22.23 -33.85
CA GLY A 25 -45.83 22.76 -35.04
C GLY A 25 -44.93 23.97 -34.76
N ASP A 26 -44.80 24.40 -33.51
CA ASP A 26 -44.21 25.69 -33.14
C ASP A 26 -42.99 25.54 -32.21
N GLY A 27 -42.30 24.39 -32.33
CA GLY A 27 -41.10 24.09 -31.56
C GLY A 27 -39.84 24.69 -32.18
N PRO A 28 -38.88 25.17 -31.38
CA PRO A 28 -37.72 25.90 -31.90
C PRO A 28 -36.66 24.98 -32.55
N LEU A 29 -36.84 23.66 -32.46
CA LEU A 29 -36.10 22.62 -33.16
C LEU A 29 -37.10 21.57 -33.67
N VAL A 30 -37.14 21.29 -34.97
CA VAL A 30 -37.93 20.20 -35.57
C VAL A 30 -36.99 19.26 -36.30
N LEU A 31 -36.96 17.98 -35.91
CA LEU A 31 -36.28 16.91 -36.65
C LEU A 31 -37.30 16.14 -37.49
N ALA A 32 -37.16 16.23 -38.81
CA ALA A 32 -37.73 15.25 -39.73
C ALA A 32 -36.71 14.12 -39.94
N LEU A 33 -37.12 12.86 -39.83
CA LEU A 33 -36.21 11.70 -39.90
C LEU A 33 -36.18 11.04 -41.29
N LEU A 34 -37.27 11.13 -42.06
CA LEU A 34 -37.43 10.50 -43.38
C LEU A 34 -38.34 11.35 -44.29
N PRO A 35 -38.21 11.27 -45.63
CA PRO A 35 -37.22 10.50 -46.40
C PRO A 35 -35.83 11.15 -46.45
N THR A 36 -35.75 12.46 -46.21
CA THR A 36 -34.50 13.21 -46.02
C THR A 36 -34.49 13.79 -44.62
N PRO A 37 -33.54 13.39 -43.77
CA PRO A 37 -33.50 13.90 -42.43
C PRO A 37 -33.13 15.39 -42.47
N ALA A 38 -34.00 16.24 -41.91
CA ALA A 38 -33.85 17.69 -41.94
C ALA A 38 -34.05 18.26 -40.54
N LEU A 39 -33.14 19.14 -40.16
CA LEU A 39 -33.20 19.88 -38.91
C LEU A 39 -33.64 21.32 -39.20
N THR A 40 -34.89 21.65 -38.87
CA THR A 40 -35.37 23.03 -38.96
C THR A 40 -35.17 23.69 -37.60
N ALA A 41 -34.11 24.48 -37.47
CA ALA A 41 -33.83 25.29 -36.28
C ALA A 41 -34.16 26.76 -36.56
N ARG A 42 -34.74 27.45 -35.56
CA ARG A 42 -35.00 28.89 -35.64
C ARG A 42 -33.69 29.68 -35.56
N ALA A 43 -33.51 30.71 -36.38
CA ALA A 43 -32.25 31.46 -36.46
C ALA A 43 -31.84 32.18 -35.16
N ASP A 44 -32.79 32.48 -34.26
CA ASP A 44 -32.59 33.14 -32.97
C ASP A 44 -32.60 32.19 -31.76
N LEU A 45 -32.59 30.87 -32.00
CA LEU A 45 -32.72 29.82 -30.98
C LEU A 45 -31.71 29.95 -29.84
N ALA A 46 -30.43 30.09 -30.15
CA ALA A 46 -29.37 30.15 -29.15
C ALA A 46 -29.53 31.38 -28.23
N THR A 47 -29.93 32.51 -28.80
CA THR A 47 -30.12 33.78 -28.10
C THR A 47 -31.36 33.74 -27.19
N ARG A 48 -32.48 33.16 -27.65
CA ARG A 48 -33.68 33.00 -26.81
C ARG A 48 -33.52 31.98 -25.71
N LEU A 49 -32.82 30.88 -25.95
CA LEU A 49 -32.52 29.89 -24.90
C LEU A 49 -31.68 30.52 -23.77
N ALA A 50 -30.75 31.40 -24.13
CA ALA A 50 -29.95 32.16 -23.17
C ALA A 50 -30.78 33.19 -22.37
N LEU A 51 -31.64 33.96 -23.03
CA LEU A 51 -32.42 35.04 -22.40
C LEU A 51 -33.65 34.54 -21.62
N ASP A 52 -34.40 33.59 -22.17
CA ASP A 52 -35.72 33.20 -21.64
C ASP A 52 -35.64 32.03 -20.65
N ALA A 53 -34.58 31.21 -20.71
CA ALA A 53 -34.44 30.02 -19.86
C ALA A 53 -33.24 30.10 -18.91
N LEU A 54 -32.06 30.50 -19.39
CA LEU A 54 -30.83 30.49 -18.58
C LEU A 54 -30.69 31.73 -17.69
N LEU A 55 -31.04 32.93 -18.16
CA LEU A 55 -30.96 34.18 -17.39
C LEU A 55 -31.86 34.20 -16.13
N PRO A 56 -33.15 33.79 -16.18
CA PRO A 56 -34.03 33.78 -15.02
C PRO A 56 -33.63 32.73 -13.97
N LEU A 57 -33.05 31.60 -14.43
CA LEU A 57 -32.47 30.57 -13.58
C LEU A 57 -31.20 31.08 -12.87
N GLY A 58 -30.32 31.81 -13.57
CA GLY A 58 -29.17 32.46 -12.96
C GLY A 58 -29.55 33.53 -11.92
N ALA A 59 -30.56 34.36 -12.21
CA ALA A 59 -31.03 35.42 -11.32
C ALA A 59 -31.72 34.88 -10.04
N SER A 60 -32.42 33.75 -10.12
CA SER A 60 -33.09 33.13 -8.97
C SER A 60 -32.14 32.37 -8.03
N LEU A 61 -30.93 32.04 -8.49
CA LEU A 61 -29.94 31.26 -7.74
C LEU A 61 -28.88 32.10 -7.00
N LEU A 62 -28.77 33.39 -7.29
CA LEU A 62 -27.83 34.33 -6.64
C LEU A 62 -28.23 34.74 -5.20
N GLY A 63 -29.35 34.23 -4.66
CA GLY A 63 -29.91 34.66 -3.38
C GLY A 63 -29.90 33.65 -2.23
N ARG A 64 -29.21 32.51 -2.32
CA ARG A 64 -29.26 31.47 -1.26
C ARG A 64 -27.88 31.05 -0.74
N VAL A 65 -27.66 31.31 0.55
CA VAL A 65 -26.50 30.87 1.34
C VAL A 65 -26.58 29.37 1.64
N ALA A 66 -25.41 28.73 1.70
CA ALA A 66 -25.08 27.30 1.70
C ALA A 66 -25.99 26.33 2.49
N PRO A 67 -26.05 25.04 2.08
CA PRO A 67 -25.32 24.41 0.96
C PRO A 67 -26.04 24.59 -0.40
N PRO A 68 -25.31 24.59 -1.54
CA PRO A 68 -25.93 24.87 -2.83
C PRO A 68 -26.86 23.71 -3.23
N PRO A 69 -28.16 23.96 -3.47
CA PRO A 69 -29.08 22.91 -3.91
C PRO A 69 -28.62 22.30 -5.24
N LYS A 70 -28.92 21.03 -5.46
CA LYS A 70 -28.82 20.43 -6.80
C LYS A 70 -29.85 21.09 -7.71
N LEU A 71 -29.52 21.27 -9.00
CA LEU A 71 -30.46 21.85 -9.97
C LEU A 71 -31.73 20.99 -10.15
N TRP A 72 -31.62 19.67 -9.98
CA TRP A 72 -32.72 18.70 -9.85
C TRP A 72 -32.22 17.46 -9.08
N ALA A 73 -33.11 16.50 -8.74
CA ALA A 73 -32.82 15.39 -7.83
C ALA A 73 -31.55 14.57 -8.17
N THR A 74 -31.27 14.37 -9.46
CA THR A 74 -30.10 13.65 -9.98
C THR A 74 -29.09 14.55 -10.69
N GLY A 75 -29.26 15.87 -10.61
CA GLY A 75 -28.48 16.87 -11.34
C GLY A 75 -27.25 17.40 -10.62
N PRO A 76 -26.38 18.16 -11.32
CA PRO A 76 -25.22 18.82 -10.74
C PRO A 76 -25.64 19.87 -9.68
N THR A 77 -24.74 20.19 -8.77
CA THR A 77 -24.94 21.30 -7.82
C THR A 77 -24.92 22.63 -8.56
N VAL A 78 -25.64 23.63 -8.04
CA VAL A 78 -25.62 25.00 -8.57
C VAL A 78 -24.18 25.52 -8.66
N GLU A 79 -23.32 25.16 -7.70
CA GLU A 79 -21.89 25.49 -7.75
C GLU A 79 -21.15 24.82 -8.91
N ALA A 80 -21.36 23.52 -9.13
CA ALA A 80 -20.75 22.81 -10.25
C ALA A 80 -21.20 23.40 -11.60
N PHE A 81 -22.48 23.77 -11.70
CA PHE A 81 -23.03 24.43 -12.89
C PHE A 81 -22.40 25.82 -13.12
N LEU A 82 -22.31 26.65 -12.09
CA LEU A 82 -21.72 27.99 -12.20
C LEU A 82 -20.22 27.97 -12.48
N ARG A 83 -19.46 27.05 -11.87
CA ARG A 83 -18.04 26.87 -12.20
C ARG A 83 -17.87 26.33 -13.62
N GLY A 84 -18.80 25.48 -14.08
CA GLY A 84 -18.87 24.99 -15.46
C GLY A 84 -18.90 26.11 -16.49
N SER A 85 -19.47 27.28 -16.17
CA SER A 85 -19.52 28.43 -17.08
C SER A 85 -18.16 29.01 -17.46
N GLY A 86 -17.09 28.69 -16.72
CA GLY A 86 -15.78 29.32 -16.87
C GLY A 86 -15.74 30.80 -16.46
N LEU A 87 -16.82 31.35 -15.89
CA LEU A 87 -16.88 32.74 -15.40
C LEU A 87 -16.07 32.96 -14.11
N PHE A 88 -15.73 31.90 -13.38
CA PHE A 88 -15.06 31.97 -12.08
C PHE A 88 -13.71 31.23 -12.11
N GLN A 89 -12.71 31.74 -11.39
CA GLN A 89 -11.39 31.12 -11.28
C GLN A 89 -11.45 29.78 -10.53
N ALA A 90 -10.54 28.86 -10.87
CA ALA A 90 -10.45 27.57 -10.18
C ALA A 90 -10.08 27.78 -8.70
N GLY A 91 -10.98 27.39 -7.78
CA GLY A 91 -10.75 27.44 -6.34
C GLY A 91 -11.13 28.73 -5.63
N SER A 92 -11.63 29.75 -6.34
CA SER A 92 -12.17 30.98 -5.75
C SER A 92 -13.44 31.45 -6.48
N TRP A 93 -14.26 32.29 -5.84
CA TRP A 93 -15.41 32.94 -6.49
C TRP A 93 -15.03 34.24 -7.23
N GLY A 94 -13.73 34.45 -7.51
CA GLY A 94 -13.26 35.58 -8.31
C GLY A 94 -13.57 35.38 -9.80
N LEU A 95 -13.94 36.45 -10.50
CA LEU A 95 -14.23 36.42 -11.94
C LEU A 95 -12.98 36.02 -12.76
N ALA A 96 -13.17 35.16 -13.76
CA ALA A 96 -12.13 34.75 -14.68
C ALA A 96 -11.70 35.93 -15.58
N SER A 97 -10.39 36.09 -15.78
CA SER A 97 -9.81 37.10 -16.67
C SER A 97 -8.72 36.44 -17.53
N PRO A 98 -8.87 36.43 -18.87
CA PRO A 98 -9.99 36.98 -19.64
C PRO A 98 -11.30 36.20 -19.44
N LEU A 99 -12.44 36.89 -19.61
CA LEU A 99 -13.76 36.24 -19.56
C LEU A 99 -13.90 35.24 -20.72
N PRO A 100 -14.54 34.08 -20.50
CA PRO A 100 -14.78 33.10 -21.55
C PRO A 100 -15.65 33.70 -22.66
N SER A 101 -15.41 33.27 -23.91
CA SER A 101 -16.28 33.63 -25.03
C SER A 101 -17.68 33.04 -24.82
N ILE A 102 -18.72 33.67 -25.38
CA ILE A 102 -20.11 33.20 -25.25
C ILE A 102 -20.26 31.71 -25.63
N PRO A 103 -19.64 31.20 -26.71
CA PRO A 103 -19.68 29.78 -27.03
C PRO A 103 -18.99 28.89 -25.98
N ALA A 104 -17.86 29.32 -25.43
CA ALA A 104 -17.13 28.57 -24.39
C ALA A 104 -17.91 28.54 -23.06
N LEU A 105 -18.54 29.66 -22.71
CA LEU A 105 -19.41 29.78 -21.54
C LEU A 105 -20.62 28.85 -21.67
N LEU A 106 -21.28 28.85 -22.82
CA LEU A 106 -22.41 27.96 -23.10
C LEU A 106 -21.95 26.50 -23.14
N ALA A 107 -20.83 26.18 -23.79
CA ALA A 107 -20.30 24.82 -23.85
C ALA A 107 -19.96 24.27 -22.45
N GLY A 108 -19.37 25.09 -21.59
CA GLY A 108 -19.04 24.73 -20.22
C GLY A 108 -20.29 24.56 -19.33
N LEU A 109 -21.25 25.49 -19.42
CA LEU A 109 -22.55 25.36 -18.73
C LEU A 109 -23.26 24.08 -19.16
N ILE A 110 -23.36 23.81 -20.46
CA ILE A 110 -24.10 22.65 -20.96
C ILE A 110 -23.32 21.35 -20.73
N GLY A 111 -21.99 21.37 -20.77
CA GLY A 111 -21.14 20.22 -20.43
C GLY A 111 -21.32 19.75 -18.98
N THR A 112 -21.61 20.68 -18.05
CA THR A 112 -21.93 20.31 -16.66
C THR A 112 -23.34 19.74 -16.48
N LEU A 113 -24.25 19.92 -17.45
CA LEU A 113 -25.62 19.40 -17.42
C LEU A 113 -25.68 17.92 -17.83
N SER A 114 -24.94 17.02 -17.18
CA SER A 114 -25.07 15.58 -17.44
C SER A 114 -26.14 14.97 -16.54
N ALA A 115 -27.26 14.54 -17.11
CA ALA A 115 -28.35 13.90 -16.40
C ALA A 115 -28.80 12.62 -17.11
N SER A 116 -28.94 11.53 -16.35
CA SER A 116 -29.63 10.33 -16.78
C SER A 116 -31.00 10.26 -16.13
N LEU A 117 -32.04 10.14 -16.96
CA LEU A 117 -33.44 10.15 -16.57
C LEU A 117 -34.08 8.83 -17.03
N PRO A 118 -34.35 7.89 -16.13
CA PRO A 118 -35.10 6.68 -16.49
C PRO A 118 -36.54 7.05 -16.83
N ILE A 119 -37.10 6.44 -17.88
CA ILE A 119 -38.52 6.60 -18.22
C ILE A 119 -39.32 5.53 -17.47
N GLY A 120 -40.10 5.96 -16.48
CA GLY A 120 -40.89 5.05 -15.63
C GLY A 120 -41.78 4.14 -16.45
N GLY A 121 -41.69 2.83 -16.18
CA GLY A 121 -42.44 1.79 -16.88
C GLY A 121 -41.78 1.24 -18.15
N THR A 122 -40.55 1.65 -18.47
CA THR A 122 -39.75 1.11 -19.60
C THR A 122 -38.29 0.94 -19.20
N ASP A 123 -37.53 0.13 -19.97
CA ASP A 123 -36.07 0.01 -19.83
C ASP A 123 -35.29 1.15 -20.52
N LEU A 124 -35.99 2.22 -20.94
CA LEU A 124 -35.38 3.34 -21.65
C LEU A 124 -34.86 4.41 -20.69
N THR A 125 -33.62 4.82 -20.89
CA THR A 125 -32.97 5.93 -20.18
C THR A 125 -32.64 7.05 -21.16
N VAL A 126 -33.06 8.27 -20.83
CA VAL A 126 -32.69 9.49 -21.56
C VAL A 126 -31.50 10.13 -20.87
N THR A 127 -30.43 10.34 -21.62
CA THR A 127 -29.24 11.09 -21.20
C THR A 127 -29.30 12.48 -21.81
N LEU A 128 -29.10 13.51 -20.99
CA LEU A 128 -28.97 14.90 -21.40
C LEU A 128 -27.57 15.37 -21.04
N GLY A 129 -26.95 16.21 -21.86
CA GLY A 129 -25.61 16.73 -21.60
C GLY A 129 -24.53 15.99 -22.37
N ASP A 130 -23.40 15.70 -21.72
CA ASP A 130 -22.27 15.02 -22.36
C ASP A 130 -22.64 13.59 -22.79
N GLN A 131 -22.36 13.30 -24.05
CA GLN A 131 -22.64 12.03 -24.71
C GLN A 131 -21.37 11.16 -24.77
N ALA A 132 -20.75 10.95 -23.61
CA ALA A 132 -19.52 10.16 -23.43
C ALA A 132 -18.38 10.61 -24.36
N GLY A 133 -18.08 11.92 -24.31
CA GLY A 133 -16.97 12.51 -25.05
C GLY A 133 -17.23 12.74 -26.55
N THR A 134 -18.40 12.35 -27.08
CA THR A 134 -18.77 12.63 -28.49
C THR A 134 -19.29 14.06 -28.70
N GLY A 135 -19.71 14.72 -27.62
CA GLY A 135 -20.24 16.08 -27.61
C GLY A 135 -21.46 16.20 -26.69
N VAL A 136 -22.15 17.33 -26.78
CA VAL A 136 -23.25 17.68 -25.89
C VAL A 136 -24.58 17.59 -26.63
N GLY A 137 -25.54 16.87 -26.06
CA GLY A 137 -26.80 16.54 -26.72
C GLY A 137 -27.77 15.70 -25.91
N VAL A 138 -28.63 14.95 -26.60
CA VAL A 138 -29.64 14.05 -26.02
C VAL A 138 -29.38 12.63 -26.51
N GLY A 139 -29.20 11.66 -25.61
CA GLY A 139 -28.98 10.26 -25.93
C GLY A 139 -30.01 9.32 -25.33
N LEU A 140 -30.31 8.24 -26.04
CA LEU A 140 -31.19 7.16 -25.59
C LEU A 140 -30.36 5.89 -25.36
N LYS A 141 -30.56 5.24 -24.22
CA LYS A 141 -29.99 3.92 -23.89
C LYS A 141 -31.10 2.99 -23.38
N GLY A 142 -31.11 1.74 -23.82
CA GLY A 142 -32.05 0.71 -23.40
C GLY A 142 -33.04 0.28 -24.49
N THR A 143 -34.09 -0.41 -24.08
CA THR A 143 -35.04 -1.06 -24.99
C THR A 143 -36.46 -0.52 -24.78
N LEU A 144 -37.15 -0.23 -25.88
CA LEU A 144 -38.57 0.07 -25.89
C LEU A 144 -39.33 -1.10 -26.51
N ALA A 145 -40.07 -1.83 -25.69
CA ALA A 145 -40.93 -2.92 -26.14
C ALA A 145 -42.32 -2.39 -26.53
N ILE A 146 -42.79 -2.76 -27.73
CA ILE A 146 -44.10 -2.42 -28.28
C ILE A 146 -44.85 -3.74 -28.47
N PRO A 147 -45.92 -4.00 -27.69
CA PRO A 147 -46.66 -5.26 -27.79
C PRO A 147 -47.41 -5.37 -29.13
N LEU A 148 -47.26 -6.51 -29.80
CA LEU A 148 -47.90 -6.88 -31.07
C LEU A 148 -48.55 -8.27 -30.92
N GLY A 149 -49.63 -8.35 -30.14
CA GLY A 149 -50.30 -9.62 -29.83
C GLY A 149 -49.39 -10.55 -29.02
N ASP A 150 -49.11 -11.74 -29.57
CA ASP A 150 -48.27 -12.79 -28.95
C ASP A 150 -46.76 -12.51 -29.07
N THR A 151 -46.39 -11.47 -29.83
CA THR A 151 -45.01 -11.02 -30.02
C THR A 151 -44.85 -9.57 -29.56
N GLU A 152 -43.62 -9.14 -29.34
CA GLU A 152 -43.26 -7.74 -29.08
C GLU A 152 -42.18 -7.26 -30.04
N LEU A 153 -42.39 -6.07 -30.60
CA LEU A 153 -41.38 -5.36 -31.37
C LEU A 153 -40.54 -4.53 -30.39
N ARG A 154 -39.22 -4.74 -30.41
CA ARG A 154 -38.27 -4.07 -29.53
C ARG A 154 -37.47 -3.04 -30.32
N LEU A 155 -37.54 -1.77 -29.93
CA LEU A 155 -36.62 -0.74 -30.43
C LEU A 155 -35.42 -0.68 -29.48
N LEU A 156 -34.23 -0.85 -30.03
CA LEU A 156 -33.00 -1.05 -29.25
C LEU A 156 -32.11 0.18 -29.41
N PHE A 157 -31.72 0.77 -28.29
CA PHE A 157 -30.90 1.97 -28.25
C PHE A 157 -29.63 1.69 -27.44
N GLY A 158 -28.52 1.52 -28.14
CA GLY A 158 -27.22 1.26 -27.53
C GLY A 158 -26.90 -0.24 -27.46
N ARG A 159 -25.73 -0.63 -27.96
CA ARG A 159 -25.18 -1.98 -27.83
C ARG A 159 -23.75 -1.91 -27.31
N ALA A 160 -23.42 -2.72 -26.31
CA ALA A 160 -22.13 -2.72 -25.64
C ALA A 160 -21.00 -3.19 -26.58
N ARG A 161 -20.02 -2.32 -26.82
CA ARG A 161 -18.81 -2.63 -27.60
C ARG A 161 -17.65 -1.72 -27.18
N PRO A 162 -16.42 -2.25 -27.03
CA PRO A 162 -15.24 -1.44 -26.77
C PRO A 162 -15.10 -0.29 -27.78
N GLY A 163 -14.89 0.93 -27.29
CA GLY A 163 -14.70 2.13 -28.11
C GLY A 163 -15.98 2.81 -28.62
N THR A 164 -17.16 2.39 -28.14
CA THR A 164 -18.46 3.03 -28.49
C THR A 164 -19.12 3.67 -27.27
N SER A 165 -20.04 4.61 -27.49
CA SER A 165 -20.77 5.30 -26.42
C SER A 165 -21.98 4.50 -25.88
N GLU A 166 -22.28 3.34 -26.47
CA GLU A 166 -23.40 2.44 -26.13
C GLU A 166 -24.77 3.14 -26.05
N ARG A 167 -25.01 4.11 -26.92
CA ARG A 167 -26.26 4.88 -26.96
C ARG A 167 -26.53 5.39 -28.36
N VAL A 168 -27.77 5.81 -28.59
CA VAL A 168 -28.13 6.58 -29.79
C VAL A 168 -28.29 8.03 -29.37
N ALA A 169 -27.35 8.88 -29.78
CA ALA A 169 -27.26 10.26 -29.35
C ALA A 169 -27.45 11.25 -30.51
N LEU A 170 -28.34 12.21 -30.30
CA LEU A 170 -28.37 13.45 -31.07
C LEU A 170 -27.45 14.46 -30.38
N VAL A 171 -26.22 14.55 -30.87
CA VAL A 171 -25.23 15.55 -30.47
C VAL A 171 -25.58 16.86 -31.16
N LEU A 172 -25.67 17.95 -30.41
CA LEU A 172 -25.99 19.29 -30.93
C LEU A 172 -24.74 20.18 -30.98
N PHE A 173 -23.85 20.01 -30.01
CA PHE A 173 -22.60 20.77 -29.89
C PHE A 173 -21.42 19.83 -29.77
N SER A 174 -20.34 20.10 -30.51
CA SER A 174 -19.08 19.38 -30.41
C SER A 174 -17.93 20.39 -30.43
N GLY A 175 -16.98 20.28 -29.49
CA GLY A 175 -15.88 21.25 -29.37
C GLY A 175 -16.33 22.70 -29.14
N GLY A 176 -17.53 22.92 -28.59
CA GLY A 176 -18.11 24.26 -28.38
C GLY A 176 -18.75 24.92 -29.61
N ALA A 177 -18.70 24.27 -30.77
CA ALA A 177 -19.40 24.71 -31.99
C ALA A 177 -20.74 23.98 -32.13
N PHE A 178 -21.74 24.66 -32.71
CA PHE A 178 -22.99 24.03 -33.10
C PHE A 178 -22.74 23.11 -34.31
N ALA A 179 -22.77 21.80 -34.07
CA ALA A 179 -22.41 20.76 -35.03
C ALA A 179 -23.37 19.57 -34.85
N PRO A 180 -24.62 19.70 -35.29
CA PRO A 180 -25.63 18.66 -35.11
C PRO A 180 -25.21 17.36 -35.80
N ARG A 181 -25.18 16.25 -35.05
CA ARG A 181 -24.88 14.90 -35.52
C ARG A 181 -25.71 13.87 -34.76
N LEU A 182 -26.24 12.89 -35.48
CA LEU A 182 -26.79 11.66 -34.91
C LEU A 182 -25.68 10.61 -34.86
N VAL A 183 -25.34 10.13 -33.66
CA VAL A 183 -24.40 9.04 -33.40
C VAL A 183 -25.21 7.84 -32.95
N ALA A 184 -25.33 6.82 -33.79
CA ALA A 184 -26.03 5.59 -33.47
C ALA A 184 -25.02 4.51 -33.08
N ASP A 185 -24.64 4.43 -31.80
CA ASP A 185 -23.77 3.36 -31.29
C ASP A 185 -24.59 2.13 -30.88
N GLY A 186 -25.17 1.46 -31.87
CA GLY A 186 -26.01 0.28 -31.71
C GLY A 186 -27.50 0.62 -31.70
N PHE A 187 -27.99 1.22 -32.79
CA PHE A 187 -29.43 1.35 -33.02
C PHE A 187 -29.96 0.06 -33.63
N GLY A 188 -31.06 -0.47 -33.11
CA GLY A 188 -31.56 -1.76 -33.55
C GLY A 188 -33.06 -1.95 -33.48
N LEU A 189 -33.51 -3.00 -34.16
CA LEU A 189 -34.87 -3.50 -34.16
C LEU A 189 -34.84 -4.97 -33.77
N GLY A 190 -35.72 -5.35 -32.86
CA GLY A 190 -35.87 -6.70 -32.37
C GLY A 190 -37.31 -7.18 -32.46
N LEU A 191 -37.46 -8.49 -32.54
CA LEU A 191 -38.74 -9.17 -32.42
C LEU A 191 -38.57 -10.29 -31.39
N ALA A 192 -39.43 -10.34 -30.38
CA ALA A 192 -39.41 -11.37 -29.35
C ALA A 192 -40.82 -11.90 -29.09
N GLY A 193 -40.92 -13.12 -28.56
CA GLY A 193 -42.19 -13.68 -28.11
C GLY A 193 -42.53 -13.22 -26.69
N ARG A 194 -43.81 -12.91 -26.42
CA ARG A 194 -44.23 -12.31 -25.14
C ARG A 194 -44.54 -13.35 -24.06
N GLU A 195 -45.30 -14.38 -24.43
CA GLU A 195 -45.74 -15.46 -23.53
C GLU A 195 -45.23 -16.85 -23.97
N ALA A 196 -44.76 -16.96 -25.21
CA ALA A 196 -44.16 -18.16 -25.79
C ALA A 196 -42.95 -17.75 -26.66
N PRO A 197 -41.99 -18.66 -26.93
CA PRO A 197 -40.87 -18.37 -27.82
C PRO A 197 -41.34 -17.92 -29.21
N LEU A 198 -40.65 -16.94 -29.81
CA LEU A 198 -40.93 -16.42 -31.16
C LEU A 198 -41.00 -17.53 -32.21
N ILE A 199 -40.09 -18.50 -32.14
CA ILE A 199 -40.16 -19.73 -32.95
C ILE A 199 -40.19 -20.90 -31.99
N ARG A 200 -41.16 -21.81 -32.20
CA ARG A 200 -41.26 -23.06 -31.47
C ARG A 200 -41.49 -24.21 -32.45
N THR A 201 -40.44 -24.98 -32.67
CA THR A 201 -40.48 -26.25 -33.42
C THR A 201 -40.08 -27.40 -32.50
N ASP A 202 -40.20 -28.64 -32.99
CA ASP A 202 -39.81 -29.85 -32.25
C ASP A 202 -38.29 -29.93 -31.99
N PHE A 203 -37.49 -29.21 -32.77
CA PHE A 203 -36.02 -29.26 -32.69
C PHE A 203 -35.35 -27.92 -32.36
N LEU A 204 -36.08 -26.80 -32.38
CA LEU A 204 -35.54 -25.46 -32.14
C LEU A 204 -36.58 -24.55 -31.48
N ARG A 205 -36.17 -23.86 -30.42
CA ARG A 205 -36.87 -22.71 -29.85
C ARG A 205 -35.99 -21.47 -29.91
N LEU A 206 -36.60 -20.33 -30.23
CA LEU A 206 -35.95 -19.03 -30.31
C LEU A 206 -36.82 -18.01 -29.60
N GLY A 207 -36.31 -17.36 -28.55
CA GLY A 207 -37.06 -16.35 -27.81
C GLY A 207 -37.19 -15.03 -28.56
N GLY A 208 -36.15 -14.61 -29.29
CA GLY A 208 -36.20 -13.42 -30.12
C GLY A 208 -35.00 -13.23 -31.05
N VAL A 209 -35.12 -12.28 -31.97
CA VAL A 209 -34.07 -11.87 -32.92
C VAL A 209 -33.92 -10.36 -32.87
N ASP A 210 -32.69 -9.89 -32.77
CA ASP A 210 -32.36 -8.47 -32.80
C ASP A 210 -31.37 -8.17 -33.93
N ALA A 211 -31.62 -7.10 -34.66
CA ALA A 211 -30.72 -6.54 -35.65
C ALA A 211 -30.24 -5.16 -35.18
N PHE A 212 -28.94 -4.89 -35.31
CA PHE A 212 -28.33 -3.63 -34.88
C PHE A 212 -27.45 -3.05 -35.98
N THR A 213 -27.30 -1.74 -35.96
CA THR A 213 -26.41 -0.99 -36.83
C THR A 213 -25.66 0.07 -36.06
N TRP A 214 -24.43 0.35 -36.50
CA TRP A 214 -23.63 1.45 -36.04
C TRP A 214 -23.44 2.43 -37.20
N PHE A 215 -23.88 3.66 -37.04
CA PHE A 215 -23.74 4.69 -38.07
C PHE A 215 -23.73 6.07 -37.46
N ASP A 216 -23.25 7.03 -38.25
CA ASP A 216 -23.24 8.45 -37.90
C ASP A 216 -23.81 9.28 -39.03
N VAL A 217 -24.61 10.29 -38.67
CA VAL A 217 -25.13 11.28 -39.62
C VAL A 217 -24.83 12.67 -39.09
N GLY A 218 -23.91 13.40 -39.72
CA GLY A 218 -23.71 14.83 -39.52
C GLY A 218 -24.72 15.63 -40.34
N PHE A 219 -25.15 16.78 -39.81
CA PHE A 219 -26.15 17.65 -40.45
C PHE A 219 -25.59 19.03 -40.89
N ALA A 220 -24.36 19.37 -40.51
CA ALA A 220 -23.72 20.63 -40.87
C ALA A 220 -22.18 20.51 -40.91
N PRO A 221 -21.56 20.13 -42.05
CA PRO A 221 -22.19 19.72 -43.31
C PRO A 221 -22.86 18.34 -43.22
N VAL A 222 -23.75 18.03 -44.16
CA VAL A 222 -24.44 16.73 -44.20
C VAL A 222 -23.46 15.63 -44.60
N SER A 223 -23.29 14.62 -43.75
CA SER A 223 -22.41 13.46 -44.01
C SER A 223 -22.98 12.21 -43.35
N ALA A 224 -22.91 11.04 -44.00
CA ALA A 224 -23.30 9.77 -43.39
C ALA A 224 -22.14 8.78 -43.42
N SER A 225 -21.87 8.10 -42.31
CA SER A 225 -20.84 7.06 -42.18
C SER A 225 -21.45 5.81 -41.56
N PHE A 226 -21.36 4.69 -42.27
CA PHE A 226 -21.73 3.38 -41.73
C PHE A 226 -20.51 2.73 -41.09
N ARG A 227 -20.65 2.32 -39.82
CA ARG A 227 -19.57 1.73 -39.01
C ARG A 227 -19.75 0.24 -38.78
N GLY A 228 -20.95 -0.33 -38.94
CA GLY A 228 -21.16 -1.76 -38.81
C GLY A 228 -22.61 -2.20 -38.71
N ALA A 229 -22.84 -3.51 -38.73
CA ALA A 229 -24.13 -4.12 -38.42
C ALA A 229 -23.95 -5.47 -37.72
N GLY A 230 -24.97 -5.91 -37.01
CA GLY A 230 -24.96 -7.19 -36.32
C GLY A 230 -26.36 -7.79 -36.17
N LEU A 231 -26.40 -9.09 -35.96
CA LEU A 231 -27.59 -9.87 -35.68
C LEU A 231 -27.35 -10.67 -34.39
N ALA A 232 -28.33 -10.65 -33.49
CA ALA A 232 -28.32 -11.46 -32.28
C ALA A 232 -29.58 -12.32 -32.22
N LEU A 233 -29.38 -13.61 -32.00
CA LEU A 233 -30.42 -14.58 -31.68
C LEU A 233 -30.45 -14.73 -30.17
N ASN A 234 -31.59 -14.47 -29.56
CA ASN A 234 -31.76 -14.52 -28.11
C ASN A 234 -32.57 -15.75 -27.72
N ASP A 235 -32.20 -16.34 -26.59
CA ASP A 235 -32.83 -17.52 -26.02
C ASP A 235 -32.96 -18.70 -26.99
N VAL A 236 -31.91 -18.97 -27.75
CA VAL A 236 -31.82 -20.16 -28.61
C VAL A 236 -31.74 -21.38 -27.72
N SER A 237 -32.68 -22.31 -27.83
CA SER A 237 -32.61 -23.60 -27.14
C SER A 237 -32.93 -24.75 -28.10
N LEU A 238 -32.18 -25.83 -27.95
CA LEU A 238 -32.42 -27.10 -28.63
C LEU A 238 -33.09 -28.04 -27.63
N PRO A 239 -34.26 -28.63 -27.94
CA PRO A 239 -34.88 -29.64 -27.09
C PRO A 239 -34.07 -30.95 -27.15
N VAL A 240 -32.97 -31.03 -26.39
CA VAL A 240 -32.06 -32.20 -26.38
C VAL A 240 -32.80 -33.48 -25.96
N SER A 241 -33.93 -33.35 -25.25
CA SER A 241 -34.79 -34.48 -24.84
C SER A 241 -35.50 -35.19 -25.99
N GLN A 242 -35.66 -34.55 -27.16
CA GLN A 242 -36.36 -35.17 -28.30
C GLN A 242 -35.43 -35.86 -29.29
N ALA A 243 -34.16 -35.42 -29.39
CA ALA A 243 -33.17 -36.01 -30.31
C ALA A 243 -32.79 -37.46 -29.97
N THR A 244 -33.07 -37.91 -28.74
CA THR A 244 -32.73 -39.25 -28.25
C THR A 244 -33.93 -40.17 -28.11
N SER A 245 -35.14 -39.71 -28.44
CA SER A 245 -36.39 -40.49 -28.32
C SER A 245 -36.47 -41.69 -29.29
N GLY A 246 -35.56 -41.78 -30.27
CA GLY A 246 -35.45 -42.91 -31.22
C GLY A 246 -34.31 -43.90 -30.97
N GLY A 247 -33.42 -43.66 -29.99
CA GLY A 247 -32.29 -44.54 -29.70
C GLY A 247 -32.52 -45.34 -28.43
N GLY A 248 -32.67 -46.66 -28.52
CA GLY A 248 -32.96 -47.59 -27.41
C GLY A 248 -31.85 -47.75 -26.36
N ASN A 249 -31.14 -46.68 -26.00
CA ASN A 249 -30.12 -46.69 -24.96
C ASN A 249 -30.71 -46.18 -23.62
N PRO A 250 -31.05 -47.07 -22.66
CA PRO A 250 -31.66 -46.70 -21.39
C PRO A 250 -30.77 -45.79 -20.52
N VAL A 251 -29.46 -45.72 -20.79
CA VAL A 251 -28.52 -44.82 -20.10
C VAL A 251 -28.77 -43.35 -20.46
N VAL A 252 -29.20 -43.07 -21.70
CA VAL A 252 -29.47 -41.69 -22.17
C VAL A 252 -30.78 -41.14 -21.61
N GLY A 253 -31.76 -42.02 -21.35
CA GLY A 253 -33.00 -41.65 -20.65
C GLY A 253 -32.79 -41.29 -19.18
N ALA A 254 -31.82 -41.93 -18.50
CA ALA A 254 -31.48 -41.64 -17.11
C ALA A 254 -30.68 -40.34 -16.94
N LEU A 255 -29.90 -39.92 -17.95
CA LEU A 255 -29.13 -38.66 -17.95
C LEU A 255 -30.01 -37.40 -17.99
N MET A 256 -31.25 -37.51 -18.46
CA MET A 256 -32.16 -36.38 -18.63
C MET A 256 -33.38 -36.45 -17.68
N GLY A 257 -33.52 -37.54 -16.93
CA GLY A 257 -34.46 -37.68 -15.83
C GLY A 257 -33.74 -37.39 -14.52
N GLY A 258 -33.86 -36.15 -14.02
CA GLY A 258 -33.17 -35.69 -12.82
C GLY A 258 -33.26 -36.68 -11.64
N GLY A 259 -32.13 -37.25 -11.27
CA GLY A 259 -31.97 -38.00 -10.03
C GLY A 259 -31.74 -37.05 -8.87
N GLY A 260 -32.82 -36.65 -8.20
CA GLY A 260 -32.79 -35.87 -6.96
C GLY A 260 -34.20 -35.60 -6.45
N GLY A 261 -34.55 -36.16 -5.29
CA GLY A 261 -35.93 -36.23 -4.79
C GLY A 261 -36.60 -34.88 -4.52
N GLY A 262 -37.91 -34.83 -4.82
CA GLY A 262 -38.85 -33.85 -4.29
C GLY A 262 -39.14 -32.63 -5.17
N GLY A 263 -40.15 -32.74 -6.03
CA GLY A 263 -40.77 -31.61 -6.76
C GLY A 263 -40.54 -31.65 -8.26
N GLY A 264 -41.62 -31.52 -9.06
CA GLY A 264 -41.65 -31.78 -10.50
C GLY A 264 -40.55 -31.06 -11.31
N GLY A 265 -39.52 -31.81 -11.71
CA GLY A 265 -38.40 -31.31 -12.49
C GLY A 265 -38.62 -31.46 -13.99
N GLN A 266 -38.84 -30.35 -14.69
CA GLN A 266 -38.47 -30.26 -16.11
C GLN A 266 -36.93 -30.25 -16.22
N PRO A 267 -36.32 -30.99 -17.16
CA PRO A 267 -34.87 -30.94 -17.35
C PRO A 267 -34.43 -29.50 -17.61
N ALA A 268 -33.31 -29.08 -17.01
CA ALA A 268 -32.71 -27.77 -17.27
C ALA A 268 -32.40 -27.64 -18.77
N GLN A 269 -33.08 -26.72 -19.45
CA GLN A 269 -32.87 -26.44 -20.87
C GLN A 269 -32.07 -25.14 -20.97
N PRO A 270 -30.74 -25.21 -21.18
CA PRO A 270 -29.94 -24.00 -21.32
C PRO A 270 -30.38 -23.25 -22.59
N THR A 271 -30.68 -21.96 -22.43
CA THR A 271 -30.85 -21.03 -23.54
C THR A 271 -29.53 -20.31 -23.81
N ILE A 272 -29.25 -20.04 -25.08
CA ILE A 272 -27.99 -19.43 -25.53
C ILE A 272 -28.34 -18.20 -26.38
N GLY A 273 -27.68 -17.08 -26.09
CA GLY A 273 -27.63 -15.92 -26.98
C GLY A 273 -26.47 -16.06 -27.96
N VAL A 274 -26.71 -15.91 -29.26
CA VAL A 274 -25.67 -15.95 -30.30
C VAL A 274 -25.70 -14.64 -31.06
N ALA A 275 -24.58 -13.93 -31.11
CA ALA A 275 -24.49 -12.69 -31.86
C ALA A 275 -23.34 -12.68 -32.86
N ALA A 276 -23.65 -12.34 -34.11
CA ALA A 276 -22.67 -12.11 -35.17
C ALA A 276 -22.66 -10.62 -35.53
N GLU A 277 -21.48 -9.99 -35.46
CA GLU A 277 -21.33 -8.55 -35.64
C GLU A 277 -20.18 -8.25 -36.61
N VAL A 278 -20.38 -7.29 -37.51
CA VAL A 278 -19.31 -6.69 -38.33
C VAL A 278 -19.20 -5.21 -37.98
N TYR A 279 -18.04 -4.77 -37.54
CA TYR A 279 -17.78 -3.36 -37.23
C TYR A 279 -16.41 -2.93 -37.75
N GLN A 280 -16.37 -1.84 -38.51
CA GLN A 280 -15.16 -1.32 -39.15
C GLN A 280 -14.34 -2.39 -39.90
N GLY A 281 -15.03 -3.37 -40.51
CA GLY A 281 -14.40 -4.48 -41.25
C GLY A 281 -14.00 -5.69 -40.40
N VAL A 282 -14.22 -5.68 -39.09
CA VAL A 282 -13.92 -6.81 -38.18
C VAL A 282 -15.18 -7.61 -37.91
N PHE A 283 -15.18 -8.89 -38.28
CA PHE A 283 -16.21 -9.86 -37.92
C PHE A 283 -15.94 -10.45 -36.52
N ASP A 284 -16.95 -10.44 -35.67
CA ASP A 284 -16.92 -10.97 -34.31
C ASP A 284 -18.16 -11.85 -34.05
N LEU A 285 -17.97 -12.94 -33.31
CA LEU A 285 -19.01 -13.90 -32.92
C LEU A 285 -18.98 -14.06 -31.41
N LYS A 286 -20.10 -13.75 -30.75
CA LYS A 286 -20.24 -13.76 -29.29
C LYS A 286 -21.29 -14.77 -28.84
N LEU A 287 -21.03 -15.41 -27.70
CA LEU A 287 -21.97 -16.30 -27.01
C LEU A 287 -22.37 -15.63 -25.69
N ASN A 288 -23.68 -15.48 -25.44
CA ASN A 288 -24.24 -14.82 -24.26
C ASN A 288 -23.74 -13.38 -24.00
N GLY A 289 -23.24 -12.69 -25.02
CA GLY A 289 -22.73 -11.32 -24.91
C GLY A 289 -21.26 -11.20 -24.51
N ASP A 290 -20.63 -12.30 -24.09
CA ASP A 290 -19.23 -12.36 -23.66
C ASP A 290 -18.34 -13.13 -24.66
N ALA A 291 -17.02 -12.92 -24.54
CA ALA A 291 -16.00 -13.68 -25.26
C ALA A 291 -15.59 -14.99 -24.53
N GLY A 292 -16.29 -15.35 -23.44
CA GLY A 292 -15.97 -16.50 -22.59
C GLY A 292 -16.60 -17.83 -23.04
N PRO A 293 -16.19 -18.96 -22.43
CA PRO A 293 -16.78 -20.27 -22.68
C PRO A 293 -18.24 -20.34 -22.22
N LEU A 294 -19.10 -20.94 -23.05
CA LEU A 294 -20.44 -21.35 -22.68
C LEU A 294 -20.37 -22.71 -21.98
N TRP A 295 -20.62 -22.75 -20.68
CA TRP A 295 -20.66 -23.98 -19.88
C TRP A 295 -22.06 -24.60 -19.83
N ILE A 296 -22.11 -25.92 -20.04
CA ILE A 296 -23.31 -26.75 -19.93
C ILE A 296 -23.06 -27.77 -18.82
N GLY A 297 -23.78 -27.65 -17.70
CA GLY A 297 -23.68 -28.60 -16.60
C GLY A 297 -24.26 -29.96 -16.97
N VAL A 298 -23.43 -31.00 -16.95
CA VAL A 298 -23.83 -32.40 -17.21
C VAL A 298 -24.05 -33.15 -15.90
N ARG A 299 -23.16 -32.93 -14.92
CA ARG A 299 -23.19 -33.45 -13.54
C ARG A 299 -23.57 -34.94 -13.44
N SER A 300 -23.01 -35.77 -14.32
CA SER A 300 -23.40 -37.17 -14.47
C SER A 300 -22.20 -38.13 -14.42
N SER A 301 -22.42 -39.31 -13.85
CA SER A 301 -21.42 -40.38 -13.77
C SER A 301 -21.68 -41.49 -14.80
N PHE A 302 -20.64 -41.92 -15.48
CA PHE A 302 -20.56 -42.96 -16.50
C PHE A 302 -19.57 -44.05 -16.08
N GLY A 303 -19.99 -44.95 -15.19
CA GLY A 303 -19.10 -45.92 -14.57
C GLY A 303 -18.03 -45.20 -13.73
N PRO A 304 -16.73 -45.38 -13.99
CA PRO A 304 -15.68 -44.66 -13.28
C PRO A 304 -15.54 -43.19 -13.72
N LEU A 305 -16.06 -42.79 -14.88
CA LEU A 305 -15.94 -41.42 -15.40
C LEU A 305 -17.07 -40.54 -14.83
N TYR A 306 -16.75 -39.33 -14.39
CA TYR A 306 -17.68 -38.29 -13.97
C TYR A 306 -17.46 -37.06 -14.86
N ILE A 307 -18.54 -36.50 -15.42
CA ILE A 307 -18.48 -35.25 -16.18
C ILE A 307 -19.29 -34.21 -15.42
N GLU A 308 -18.62 -33.15 -14.98
CA GLU A 308 -19.27 -32.06 -14.27
C GLU A 308 -19.94 -31.12 -15.27
N GLN A 309 -19.17 -30.63 -16.25
CA GLN A 309 -19.64 -29.69 -17.26
C GLN A 309 -18.84 -29.78 -18.56
N VAL A 310 -19.47 -29.33 -19.64
CA VAL A 310 -18.87 -29.22 -20.97
C VAL A 310 -18.99 -27.78 -21.43
N GLY A 311 -17.87 -27.19 -21.84
CA GLY A 311 -17.76 -25.82 -22.29
C GLY A 311 -17.57 -25.73 -23.80
N VAL A 312 -18.06 -24.66 -24.42
CA VAL A 312 -17.71 -24.28 -25.79
C VAL A 312 -17.25 -22.82 -25.82
N ALA A 313 -16.02 -22.57 -26.25
CA ALA A 313 -15.47 -21.23 -26.40
C ALA A 313 -15.13 -20.91 -27.85
N ILE A 314 -15.24 -19.63 -28.21
CA ILE A 314 -14.72 -19.12 -29.49
C ILE A 314 -13.33 -18.53 -29.22
N THR A 315 -12.32 -19.09 -29.85
CA THR A 315 -10.94 -18.57 -29.79
C THR A 315 -10.79 -17.40 -30.76
N GLN A 316 -10.06 -16.38 -30.33
CA GLN A 316 -9.87 -15.15 -31.09
C GLN A 316 -8.36 -15.00 -31.39
N ALA A 317 -8.01 -14.66 -32.64
CA ALA A 317 -6.64 -14.34 -33.05
C ALA A 317 -6.65 -13.02 -33.83
N GLY A 318 -5.82 -12.06 -33.41
CA GLY A 318 -5.76 -10.73 -34.05
C GLY A 318 -7.08 -9.95 -34.01
N GLY A 319 -7.96 -10.22 -33.04
CA GLY A 319 -9.29 -9.60 -32.96
C GLY A 319 -10.35 -10.23 -33.87
N HIS A 320 -10.07 -11.41 -34.44
CA HIS A 320 -10.99 -12.17 -35.27
C HIS A 320 -11.26 -13.56 -34.69
N ALA A 321 -12.49 -14.06 -34.86
CA ALA A 321 -12.83 -15.43 -34.50
C ALA A 321 -11.96 -16.42 -35.30
N ALA A 322 -11.10 -17.17 -34.61
CA ALA A 322 -10.04 -17.98 -35.19
C ALA A 322 -10.32 -19.49 -35.11
N GLY A 323 -11.17 -19.92 -34.18
CA GLY A 323 -11.53 -21.32 -33.99
C GLY A 323 -12.53 -21.53 -32.87
N VAL A 324 -12.93 -22.77 -32.66
CA VAL A 324 -13.79 -23.22 -31.55
C VAL A 324 -13.00 -24.12 -30.62
N SER A 325 -13.16 -23.95 -29.31
CA SER A 325 -12.62 -24.86 -28.31
C SER A 325 -13.74 -25.59 -27.59
N LEU A 326 -13.65 -26.91 -27.52
CA LEU A 326 -14.45 -27.73 -26.63
C LEU A 326 -13.69 -27.85 -25.31
N LEU A 327 -14.33 -27.52 -24.19
CA LEU A 327 -13.78 -27.65 -22.84
C LEU A 327 -14.53 -28.74 -22.09
N ILE A 328 -13.84 -29.49 -21.24
CA ILE A 328 -14.43 -30.55 -20.42
C ILE A 328 -13.87 -30.44 -19.02
N ASP A 329 -14.78 -30.36 -18.05
CA ASP A 329 -14.46 -30.52 -16.63
C ASP A 329 -15.08 -31.82 -16.13
N GLY A 330 -14.27 -32.61 -15.44
CA GLY A 330 -14.69 -33.91 -14.97
C GLY A 330 -13.56 -34.68 -14.28
N GLY A 331 -13.80 -35.95 -14.02
CA GLY A 331 -12.81 -36.81 -13.40
C GLY A 331 -13.11 -38.28 -13.58
N VAL A 332 -12.18 -39.13 -13.18
CA VAL A 332 -12.31 -40.58 -13.21
C VAL A 332 -11.98 -41.12 -11.82
N VAL A 333 -12.82 -42.00 -11.28
CA VAL A 333 -12.61 -42.67 -10.00
C VAL A 333 -12.57 -44.19 -10.21
N ILE A 334 -11.43 -44.81 -9.92
CA ILE A 334 -11.22 -46.26 -10.05
C ILE A 334 -10.52 -46.76 -8.77
N ALA A 335 -11.19 -47.64 -8.01
CA ALA A 335 -10.60 -48.36 -6.88
C ALA A 335 -9.84 -47.46 -5.87
N GLY A 336 -10.45 -46.33 -5.48
CA GLY A 336 -9.86 -45.39 -4.53
C GLY A 336 -8.92 -44.33 -5.16
N LEU A 337 -8.49 -44.51 -6.41
CA LEU A 337 -7.81 -43.48 -7.19
C LEU A 337 -8.85 -42.55 -7.85
N SER A 338 -8.78 -41.25 -7.57
CA SER A 338 -9.50 -40.21 -8.29
C SER A 338 -8.52 -39.40 -9.14
N ILE A 339 -8.93 -39.05 -10.35
CA ILE A 339 -8.22 -38.12 -11.23
C ILE A 339 -9.25 -37.07 -11.65
N GLN A 340 -8.94 -35.79 -11.53
CA GLN A 340 -9.80 -34.71 -11.99
C GLN A 340 -9.04 -33.85 -12.99
N VAL A 341 -9.75 -33.38 -14.01
CA VAL A 341 -9.25 -32.46 -15.03
C VAL A 341 -10.02 -31.15 -14.95
N ASP A 342 -9.29 -30.04 -15.02
CA ASP A 342 -9.80 -28.66 -15.03
C ASP A 342 -9.46 -28.05 -16.40
N ASP A 343 -10.48 -27.58 -17.13
CA ASP A 343 -10.38 -27.02 -18.48
C ASP A 343 -9.57 -27.90 -19.46
N LEU A 344 -9.94 -29.18 -19.59
CA LEU A 344 -9.40 -30.00 -20.68
C LEU A 344 -9.97 -29.44 -22.00
N SER A 345 -9.11 -28.88 -22.84
CA SER A 345 -9.52 -28.17 -24.05
C SER A 345 -9.05 -28.84 -25.33
N LEU A 346 -9.94 -28.91 -26.32
CA LEU A 346 -9.63 -29.26 -27.71
C LEU A 346 -9.98 -28.06 -28.59
N THR A 347 -8.97 -27.37 -29.10
CA THR A 347 -9.13 -26.23 -30.00
C THR A 347 -9.05 -26.66 -31.46
N ILE A 348 -10.08 -26.29 -32.22
CA ILE A 348 -10.22 -26.56 -33.64
C ILE A 348 -10.23 -25.21 -34.38
N PRO A 349 -9.15 -24.85 -35.11
CA PRO A 349 -9.10 -23.62 -35.89
C PRO A 349 -10.11 -23.65 -37.05
N PHE A 350 -10.86 -22.57 -37.27
CA PHE A 350 -11.88 -22.52 -38.33
C PHE A 350 -11.27 -22.69 -39.73
N GLN A 351 -10.09 -22.11 -39.96
CA GLN A 351 -9.38 -22.21 -41.24
C GLN A 351 -8.85 -23.63 -41.53
N HIS A 352 -8.73 -24.47 -40.49
CA HIS A 352 -8.15 -25.81 -40.57
C HIS A 352 -9.09 -26.87 -39.94
N PHE A 353 -10.41 -26.66 -40.05
CA PHE A 353 -11.40 -27.55 -39.45
C PHE A 353 -11.23 -29.01 -39.92
N GLY A 354 -10.87 -29.23 -41.18
CA GLY A 354 -10.69 -30.55 -41.78
C GLY A 354 -9.29 -31.17 -41.63
N ASP A 355 -8.36 -30.53 -40.92
CA ASP A 355 -7.00 -31.02 -40.72
C ASP A 355 -6.71 -31.27 -39.23
N PRO A 356 -6.93 -32.51 -38.73
CA PRO A 356 -6.69 -32.85 -37.33
C PRO A 356 -5.26 -32.61 -36.86
N SER A 357 -4.26 -32.53 -37.75
CA SER A 357 -2.87 -32.24 -37.38
C SER A 357 -2.67 -30.80 -36.87
N ARG A 358 -3.64 -29.93 -37.13
CA ARG A 358 -3.64 -28.51 -36.72
C ARG A 358 -4.51 -28.25 -35.50
N TRP A 359 -5.15 -29.28 -34.95
CA TRP A 359 -5.93 -29.18 -33.71
C TRP A 359 -4.96 -29.20 -32.52
N SER A 360 -5.25 -28.42 -31.48
CA SER A 360 -4.44 -28.40 -30.26
C SER A 360 -5.24 -28.90 -29.08
N VAL A 361 -4.63 -29.77 -28.27
CA VAL A 361 -5.14 -30.17 -26.97
C VAL A 361 -4.33 -29.47 -25.90
N ASP A 362 -4.99 -28.82 -24.94
CA ASP A 362 -4.35 -28.21 -23.77
C ASP A 362 -5.11 -28.60 -22.50
N LEU A 363 -4.43 -28.60 -21.37
CA LEU A 363 -5.00 -28.91 -20.07
C LEU A 363 -4.55 -27.85 -19.07
N GLN A 364 -5.51 -27.16 -18.45
CA GLN A 364 -5.16 -26.13 -17.47
C GLN A 364 -4.87 -26.74 -16.10
N GLY A 365 -5.61 -27.76 -15.66
CA GLY A 365 -5.35 -28.37 -14.36
C GLY A 365 -5.58 -29.88 -14.32
N LEU A 366 -4.82 -30.54 -13.45
CA LEU A 366 -4.91 -31.96 -13.17
C LEU A 366 -4.82 -32.16 -11.66
N ALA A 367 -5.78 -32.87 -11.08
CA ALA A 367 -5.70 -33.34 -9.70
C ALA A 367 -5.73 -34.86 -9.64
N ILE A 368 -5.06 -35.42 -8.64
CA ILE A 368 -5.00 -36.85 -8.35
C ILE A 368 -5.26 -37.03 -6.87
N GLY A 369 -6.20 -37.89 -6.53
CA GLY A 369 -6.46 -38.36 -5.17
C GLY A 369 -6.31 -39.87 -5.09
N PHE A 370 -5.86 -40.40 -3.96
CA PHE A 370 -5.81 -41.82 -3.69
C PHE A 370 -6.16 -42.06 -2.23
N GLU A 371 -7.18 -42.87 -1.98
CA GLU A 371 -7.65 -43.22 -0.64
C GLU A 371 -7.62 -44.74 -0.43
N ALA A 372 -6.88 -45.17 0.60
CA ALA A 372 -6.81 -46.54 1.07
C ALA A 372 -6.70 -46.57 2.61
N PRO A 373 -7.03 -47.68 3.30
CA PRO A 373 -6.85 -47.77 4.74
C PRO A 373 -5.42 -47.42 5.17
N GLY A 374 -5.27 -46.35 5.96
CA GLY A 374 -3.98 -45.86 6.46
C GLY A 374 -3.18 -44.97 5.50
N ILE A 375 -3.60 -44.81 4.22
CA ILE A 375 -2.89 -44.00 3.23
C ILE A 375 -3.88 -43.09 2.48
N SER A 376 -3.66 -41.78 2.54
CA SER A 376 -4.37 -40.78 1.75
C SER A 376 -3.36 -39.91 1.01
N ILE A 377 -3.54 -39.76 -0.30
CA ILE A 377 -2.72 -38.88 -1.15
C ILE A 377 -3.68 -37.96 -1.90
N ALA A 378 -3.39 -36.67 -1.92
CA ALA A 378 -4.14 -35.70 -2.72
C ALA A 378 -3.17 -34.70 -3.32
N GLY A 379 -3.24 -34.43 -4.61
CA GLY A 379 -2.39 -33.46 -5.27
C GLY A 379 -3.09 -32.82 -6.44
N GLY A 380 -2.62 -31.63 -6.80
CA GLY A 380 -3.13 -30.85 -7.92
C GLY A 380 -2.00 -30.11 -8.59
N LEU A 381 -2.07 -29.94 -9.90
CA LEU A 381 -1.19 -29.10 -10.69
C LEU A 381 -2.05 -28.24 -11.60
N ARG A 382 -1.78 -26.94 -11.66
CA ARG A 382 -2.48 -25.99 -12.50
C ARG A 382 -1.50 -25.12 -13.26
N LYS A 383 -1.69 -25.06 -14.57
CA LYS A 383 -1.02 -24.16 -15.51
C LYS A 383 -1.64 -22.77 -15.39
N GLY A 384 -0.81 -21.76 -15.29
CA GLY A 384 -1.14 -20.36 -15.41
C GLY A 384 -0.40 -19.78 -16.61
N THR A 385 -1.12 -19.04 -17.46
CA THR A 385 -0.52 -18.29 -18.56
C THR A 385 -0.78 -16.81 -18.35
N ARG A 386 0.27 -16.00 -18.46
CA ARG A 386 0.20 -14.55 -18.28
C ARG A 386 0.76 -13.85 -19.50
N THR A 387 -0.01 -12.94 -20.07
CA THR A 387 0.51 -12.00 -21.08
C THR A 387 1.36 -10.93 -20.40
N PRO A 388 2.52 -10.58 -20.97
CA PRO A 388 3.37 -9.54 -20.41
C PRO A 388 2.64 -8.19 -20.43
N THR A 389 2.73 -7.46 -19.34
CA THR A 389 2.29 -6.05 -19.24
C THR A 389 3.50 -5.18 -18.90
N PRO A 390 3.43 -3.84 -19.02
CA PRO A 390 4.55 -2.97 -18.64
C PRO A 390 5.01 -3.14 -17.17
N THR A 391 4.17 -3.73 -16.32
CA THR A 391 4.40 -3.89 -14.87
C THR A 391 4.53 -5.33 -14.41
N GLU A 392 4.12 -6.33 -15.21
CA GLU A 392 4.18 -7.75 -14.84
C GLU A 392 4.80 -8.59 -15.97
N PRO A 393 5.68 -9.55 -15.63
CA PRO A 393 6.31 -10.43 -16.61
C PRO A 393 5.28 -11.36 -17.25
N GLY A 394 5.47 -11.64 -18.54
CA GLY A 394 4.67 -12.62 -19.27
C GLY A 394 5.30 -14.00 -19.17
N GLY A 395 4.52 -15.08 -19.20
CA GLY A 395 5.09 -16.42 -19.07
C GLY A 395 4.08 -17.53 -18.84
N VAL A 396 4.62 -18.73 -18.69
CA VAL A 396 3.88 -19.93 -18.28
C VAL A 396 4.38 -20.33 -16.91
N GLU A 397 3.45 -20.55 -15.98
CA GLU A 397 3.73 -21.10 -14.66
C GLU A 397 2.90 -22.33 -14.38
N TYR A 398 3.43 -23.23 -13.56
CA TYR A 398 2.80 -24.44 -13.10
C TYR A 398 2.80 -24.43 -11.59
N THR A 399 1.64 -24.24 -10.98
CA THR A 399 1.45 -24.18 -9.54
C THR A 399 0.79 -25.47 -9.09
N GLY A 400 1.38 -26.17 -8.14
CA GLY A 400 0.88 -27.44 -7.67
C GLY A 400 0.95 -27.61 -6.16
N MET A 401 0.20 -28.60 -5.68
CA MET A 401 0.22 -29.03 -4.29
C MET A 401 0.18 -30.55 -4.21
N LEU A 402 0.71 -31.09 -3.12
CA LEU A 402 0.71 -32.51 -2.79
C LEU A 402 0.54 -32.66 -1.28
N MET A 403 -0.39 -33.50 -0.87
CA MET A 403 -0.62 -33.93 0.49
C MET A 403 -0.50 -35.45 0.53
N VAL A 404 0.27 -35.97 1.47
CA VAL A 404 0.46 -37.39 1.71
C VAL A 404 0.25 -37.63 3.20
N LYS A 405 -0.71 -38.46 3.56
CA LYS A 405 -0.97 -38.89 4.93
C LYS A 405 -0.80 -40.40 5.01
N VAL A 406 0.09 -40.84 5.89
CA VAL A 406 0.36 -42.25 6.18
C VAL A 406 0.22 -42.44 7.69
N ASP A 407 -0.85 -43.09 8.13
CA ASP A 407 -1.24 -43.22 9.53
C ASP A 407 -1.25 -41.87 10.29
N SER A 408 -0.32 -41.65 11.22
CA SER A 408 -0.16 -40.42 12.00
C SER A 408 0.82 -39.42 11.39
N PHE A 409 1.52 -39.81 10.32
CA PHE A 409 2.47 -38.97 9.60
C PHE A 409 1.76 -38.24 8.46
N GLY A 410 1.92 -36.93 8.39
CA GLY A 410 1.41 -36.10 7.29
C GLY A 410 2.51 -35.28 6.64
N LEU A 411 2.46 -35.14 5.32
CA LEU A 411 3.29 -34.21 4.56
C LEU A 411 2.39 -33.40 3.65
N VAL A 412 2.61 -32.09 3.62
CA VAL A 412 2.00 -31.18 2.66
C VAL A 412 3.11 -30.44 1.92
N ALA A 413 2.93 -30.21 0.63
CA ALA A 413 3.80 -29.40 -0.19
C ALA A 413 2.96 -28.56 -1.14
N ILE A 414 3.32 -27.29 -1.31
CA ILE A 414 2.74 -26.34 -2.26
C ILE A 414 3.90 -25.66 -2.96
N GLY A 415 3.89 -25.57 -4.28
CA GLY A 415 4.97 -24.95 -5.01
C GLY A 415 4.53 -24.47 -6.39
N SER A 416 5.39 -23.66 -7.00
CA SER A 416 5.20 -23.26 -8.40
C SER A 416 6.53 -23.18 -9.10
N TYR A 417 6.53 -23.51 -10.37
CA TYR A 417 7.64 -23.32 -11.30
C TYR A 417 7.13 -22.61 -12.55
N GLY A 418 7.81 -21.57 -12.99
CA GLY A 418 7.43 -20.88 -14.23
C GLY A 418 8.62 -20.25 -14.93
N ALA A 419 8.50 -20.16 -16.25
CA ALA A 419 9.42 -19.44 -17.11
C ALA A 419 8.75 -18.13 -17.54
N PHE A 420 9.43 -17.02 -17.28
CA PHE A 420 8.91 -15.68 -17.45
C PHE A 420 9.85 -14.82 -18.31
N THR A 421 9.28 -13.85 -19.00
CA THR A 421 10.00 -12.85 -19.80
C THR A 421 9.60 -11.46 -19.33
N ASP A 422 10.61 -10.64 -18.99
CA ASP A 422 10.48 -9.22 -18.66
C ASP A 422 11.31 -8.35 -19.61
N ALA A 423 11.43 -7.04 -19.32
CA ALA A 423 12.22 -6.11 -20.12
C ALA A 423 13.72 -6.42 -20.14
N GLU A 424 14.23 -7.19 -19.17
CA GLU A 424 15.64 -7.56 -19.03
C GLU A 424 15.94 -8.94 -19.64
N GLY A 425 14.91 -9.70 -20.02
CA GLY A 425 15.00 -10.97 -20.75
C GLY A 425 14.21 -12.10 -20.08
N ASP A 426 14.58 -13.33 -20.39
CA ASP A 426 13.97 -14.52 -19.81
C ASP A 426 14.54 -14.80 -18.40
N PHE A 427 13.71 -15.34 -17.51
CA PHE A 427 14.12 -15.84 -16.19
C PHE A 427 13.17 -16.93 -15.69
N ASP A 428 13.74 -17.89 -14.96
CA ASP A 428 12.98 -18.92 -14.26
C ASP A 428 12.62 -18.48 -12.85
N SER A 429 11.45 -18.91 -12.40
CA SER A 429 10.86 -18.57 -11.11
C SER A 429 10.37 -19.82 -10.42
N PHE A 430 10.72 -20.00 -9.16
CA PHE A 430 10.38 -21.20 -8.39
C PHE A 430 10.02 -20.84 -6.94
N PHE A 431 9.02 -21.49 -6.36
CA PHE A 431 8.90 -21.55 -4.90
C PHE A 431 8.38 -22.91 -4.44
N LEU A 432 8.68 -23.23 -3.19
CA LEU A 432 8.17 -24.40 -2.49
C LEU A 432 7.90 -24.03 -1.03
N PHE A 433 6.78 -24.50 -0.49
CA PHE A 433 6.48 -24.56 0.92
C PHE A 433 6.07 -25.98 1.26
N ALA A 434 6.69 -26.59 2.25
CA ALA A 434 6.40 -27.93 2.70
C ALA A 434 6.19 -27.97 4.21
N GLY A 435 5.13 -28.63 4.65
CA GLY A 435 4.80 -28.90 6.04
C GLY A 435 4.94 -30.38 6.35
N LEU A 436 5.57 -30.69 7.47
CA LEU A 436 5.72 -32.02 8.05
C LEU A 436 4.88 -32.09 9.33
N PHE A 437 3.88 -32.96 9.36
CA PHE A 437 3.02 -33.21 10.51
C PHE A 437 3.46 -34.47 11.22
N ALA A 438 4.06 -34.28 12.39
CA ALA A 438 4.49 -35.33 13.30
C ALA A 438 4.42 -34.79 14.72
N VAL A 439 3.95 -35.61 15.66
CA VAL A 439 3.85 -35.22 17.07
C VAL A 439 5.20 -35.41 17.75
N ILE A 440 5.82 -34.32 18.18
CA ILE A 440 7.13 -34.28 18.85
C ILE A 440 7.02 -33.31 20.04
N GLY A 441 7.25 -33.77 21.27
CA GLY A 441 7.26 -32.85 22.42
C GLY A 441 7.09 -33.52 23.77
N VAL A 442 7.07 -32.69 24.82
CA VAL A 442 6.85 -33.12 26.20
C VAL A 442 5.60 -32.41 26.73
N PRO A 443 4.43 -33.05 26.65
CA PRO A 443 3.22 -32.53 27.27
C PRO A 443 3.41 -32.35 28.80
N PRO A 444 2.82 -31.33 29.43
CA PRO A 444 1.92 -30.34 28.83
C PRO A 444 2.66 -29.11 28.26
N LEU A 445 3.96 -28.95 28.49
CA LEU A 445 4.66 -27.67 28.23
C LEU A 445 4.58 -27.25 26.76
N LEU A 446 4.98 -28.15 25.86
CA LEU A 446 5.02 -27.91 24.42
C LEU A 446 4.88 -29.24 23.66
N GLU A 447 3.87 -29.31 22.80
CA GLU A 447 3.64 -30.40 21.86
C GLU A 447 3.71 -29.83 20.43
N ILE A 448 4.79 -30.11 19.71
CA ILE A 448 4.93 -29.75 18.30
C ILE A 448 4.13 -30.77 17.49
N ARG A 449 3.23 -30.31 16.64
CA ARG A 449 2.38 -31.15 15.79
C ARG A 449 2.71 -31.01 14.31
N GLY A 450 3.34 -29.90 13.93
CA GLY A 450 3.84 -29.71 12.58
C GLY A 450 4.97 -28.68 12.48
N LEU A 451 5.83 -28.86 11.48
CA LEU A 451 6.91 -27.95 11.11
C LEU A 451 6.81 -27.63 9.62
N GLY A 452 6.93 -26.36 9.27
CA GLY A 452 6.94 -25.88 7.88
C GLY A 452 8.31 -25.36 7.47
N VAL A 453 8.67 -25.54 6.21
CA VAL A 453 9.80 -24.85 5.57
C VAL A 453 9.37 -24.33 4.22
N GLY A 454 9.80 -23.13 3.85
CA GLY A 454 9.51 -22.55 2.55
C GLY A 454 10.67 -21.76 1.99
N PHE A 455 10.76 -21.72 0.67
CA PHE A 455 11.70 -20.86 -0.04
C PHE A 455 11.13 -20.42 -1.40
N GLY A 456 11.54 -19.24 -1.84
CA GLY A 456 11.23 -18.69 -3.16
C GLY A 456 12.47 -18.13 -3.84
N TYR A 457 12.56 -18.37 -5.16
CA TYR A 457 13.60 -17.90 -6.07
C TYR A 457 12.97 -17.18 -7.26
N ASN A 458 13.39 -15.93 -7.49
CA ASN A 458 12.71 -15.01 -8.40
C ASN A 458 11.19 -14.95 -8.14
N ARG A 459 10.81 -14.99 -6.86
CA ARG A 459 9.43 -14.97 -6.36
C ARG A 459 9.36 -13.96 -5.23
N ARG A 460 8.37 -13.07 -5.27
CA ARG A 460 8.13 -12.10 -4.21
C ARG A 460 7.08 -12.65 -3.25
N LEU A 461 7.32 -12.54 -1.94
CA LEU A 461 6.34 -12.89 -0.92
C LEU A 461 5.46 -11.67 -0.61
N LEU A 462 4.14 -11.77 -0.81
CA LEU A 462 3.19 -10.69 -0.49
C LEU A 462 2.42 -11.03 0.79
N VAL A 463 2.96 -10.62 1.93
CA VAL A 463 2.31 -10.80 3.23
C VAL A 463 1.14 -9.81 3.36
N PRO A 464 -0.08 -10.24 3.73
CA PRO A 464 -1.24 -9.37 3.86
C PRO A 464 -0.98 -8.17 4.77
N GLU A 465 -1.48 -7.00 4.39
CA GLU A 465 -1.37 -5.79 5.22
C GLU A 465 -2.24 -5.88 6.48
N GLU A 466 -3.48 -6.35 6.31
CA GLU A 466 -4.47 -6.54 7.36
C GLU A 466 -4.18 -7.80 8.20
N VAL A 467 -4.17 -7.64 9.54
CA VAL A 467 -3.89 -8.71 10.50
C VAL A 467 -4.96 -9.82 10.47
N THR A 468 -6.20 -9.47 10.14
CA THR A 468 -7.33 -10.40 10.04
C THR A 468 -7.22 -11.38 8.88
N LYS A 469 -6.38 -11.11 7.87
CA LYS A 469 -6.11 -11.99 6.73
C LYS A 469 -4.96 -12.96 6.96
N ILE A 470 -4.25 -12.84 8.09
CA ILE A 470 -3.13 -13.73 8.45
C ILE A 470 -3.55 -15.20 8.60
N PRO A 471 -4.71 -15.55 9.20
CA PRO A 471 -5.15 -16.94 9.29
C PRO A 471 -5.30 -17.63 7.92
N ASP A 472 -5.66 -16.88 6.87
CA ASP A 472 -5.85 -17.40 5.52
C ASP A 472 -4.55 -17.42 4.68
N PHE A 473 -3.48 -16.79 5.17
CA PHE A 473 -2.22 -16.73 4.43
C PHE A 473 -1.54 -18.11 4.36
N PHE A 474 -1.02 -18.49 3.19
CA PHE A 474 -0.61 -19.87 2.92
C PHE A 474 0.45 -20.44 3.88
N LEU A 475 1.37 -19.61 4.39
CA LEU A 475 2.38 -20.05 5.37
C LEU A 475 1.78 -20.43 6.73
N VAL A 476 0.56 -19.96 7.03
CA VAL A 476 -0.19 -20.25 8.26
C VAL A 476 -1.27 -21.29 7.98
N SER A 477 -2.14 -21.03 7.00
CA SER A 477 -3.30 -21.90 6.70
C SER A 477 -2.90 -23.32 6.31
N ALA A 478 -1.80 -23.51 5.57
CA ALA A 478 -1.34 -24.84 5.18
C ALA A 478 -0.83 -25.69 6.36
N LEU A 479 -0.44 -25.06 7.48
CA LEU A 479 -0.06 -25.74 8.72
C LEU A 479 -1.22 -25.87 9.72
N ASP A 480 -2.15 -24.91 9.68
CA ASP A 480 -3.25 -24.82 10.63
C ASP A 480 -4.42 -25.76 10.26
N ASP A 481 -4.78 -25.78 8.98
CA ASP A 481 -5.87 -26.62 8.45
C ASP A 481 -5.44 -27.23 7.09
N PRO A 482 -4.63 -28.30 7.11
CA PRO A 482 -4.22 -28.99 5.89
C PRO A 482 -5.39 -29.62 5.14
N ALA A 483 -6.53 -29.89 5.80
CA ALA A 483 -7.69 -30.48 5.16
C ALA A 483 -8.36 -29.52 4.16
N ARG A 484 -8.34 -28.21 4.45
CA ARG A 484 -8.82 -27.16 3.53
C ARG A 484 -8.12 -27.20 2.17
N LEU A 485 -6.89 -27.69 2.12
CA LEU A 485 -6.13 -27.85 0.87
C LEU A 485 -6.72 -28.95 -0.02
N THR A 486 -7.42 -29.93 0.55
CA THR A 486 -8.02 -31.05 -0.19
C THR A 486 -9.47 -30.85 -0.59
N SER A 487 -10.22 -29.98 0.10
CA SER A 487 -11.62 -29.74 -0.23
C SER A 487 -11.79 -28.95 -1.53
N SER A 488 -10.88 -27.99 -1.78
CA SER A 488 -10.87 -27.17 -3.01
C SER A 488 -9.44 -26.87 -3.48
N PRO A 489 -8.66 -27.87 -3.94
CA PRO A 489 -7.25 -27.69 -4.31
C PRO A 489 -7.03 -26.58 -5.35
N MET A 490 -7.90 -26.48 -6.36
CA MET A 490 -7.74 -25.51 -7.44
C MET A 490 -7.95 -24.05 -7.01
N ASP A 491 -8.80 -23.81 -6.00
CA ASP A 491 -9.03 -22.46 -5.48
C ASP A 491 -7.84 -22.02 -4.61
N VAL A 492 -7.32 -22.93 -3.79
CA VAL A 492 -6.11 -22.70 -3.00
C VAL A 492 -4.92 -22.41 -3.91
N LEU A 493 -4.71 -23.18 -4.99
CA LEU A 493 -3.61 -22.94 -5.92
C LEU A 493 -3.72 -21.56 -6.59
N ARG A 494 -4.94 -21.09 -6.89
CA ARG A 494 -5.20 -19.72 -7.40
C ARG A 494 -4.84 -18.65 -6.37
N GLU A 495 -5.24 -18.83 -5.12
CA GLU A 495 -4.95 -17.89 -4.04
C GLU A 495 -3.44 -17.80 -3.77
N VAL A 496 -2.75 -18.93 -3.70
CA VAL A 496 -1.29 -18.98 -3.49
C VAL A 496 -0.56 -18.30 -4.64
N GLN A 497 -0.96 -18.53 -5.89
CA GLN A 497 -0.37 -17.87 -7.07
C GLN A 497 -0.43 -16.33 -6.97
N ALA A 498 -1.51 -15.77 -6.40
CA ALA A 498 -1.64 -14.34 -6.16
C ALA A 498 -0.76 -13.83 -5.00
N GLN A 499 -0.48 -14.66 -4.01
CA GLN A 499 0.32 -14.32 -2.82
C GLN A 499 1.84 -14.38 -3.06
N VAL A 500 2.30 -15.14 -4.07
CA VAL A 500 3.72 -15.28 -4.41
C VAL A 500 4.01 -15.06 -5.91
N PRO A 501 3.83 -13.83 -6.45
CA PRO A 501 4.07 -13.54 -7.86
C PRO A 501 5.55 -13.66 -8.25
N ALA A 502 5.79 -13.93 -9.53
CA ALA A 502 7.14 -13.96 -10.11
C ALA A 502 7.76 -12.56 -10.17
N ARG A 503 9.01 -12.44 -9.72
CA ARG A 503 9.78 -11.19 -9.76
C ARG A 503 11.27 -11.48 -9.75
N ARG A 504 11.98 -11.01 -10.78
CA ARG A 504 13.43 -11.17 -10.93
C ARG A 504 14.17 -10.58 -9.72
N GLY A 505 15.10 -11.35 -9.16
CA GLY A 505 15.97 -10.94 -8.05
C GLY A 505 15.35 -11.07 -6.66
N SER A 506 14.04 -11.33 -6.54
CA SER A 506 13.40 -11.53 -5.23
C SER A 506 13.61 -12.95 -4.70
N LEU A 507 14.01 -13.05 -3.44
CA LEU A 507 14.20 -14.30 -2.70
C LEU A 507 13.42 -14.25 -1.39
N TRP A 508 12.96 -15.39 -0.89
CA TRP A 508 12.48 -15.47 0.48
C TRP A 508 12.68 -16.87 1.06
N PHE A 509 12.69 -16.93 2.38
CA PHE A 509 12.76 -18.16 3.16
C PHE A 509 11.76 -18.08 4.31
N ALA A 510 11.14 -19.19 4.68
CA ALA A 510 10.20 -19.27 5.79
C ALA A 510 10.37 -20.56 6.61
N LEU A 511 10.10 -20.44 7.91
CA LEU A 511 10.01 -21.55 8.86
C LEU A 511 8.68 -21.45 9.59
N GLY A 512 7.87 -22.49 9.47
CA GLY A 512 6.56 -22.60 10.09
C GLY A 512 6.57 -23.56 11.28
N PHE A 513 5.65 -23.32 12.20
CA PHE A 513 5.46 -24.06 13.43
C PHE A 513 3.96 -24.23 13.67
N HIS A 514 3.54 -25.45 14.01
CA HIS A 514 2.20 -25.75 14.48
C HIS A 514 2.30 -26.63 15.72
N GLY A 515 1.62 -26.25 16.80
CA GLY A 515 1.68 -27.01 18.04
C GLY A 515 0.74 -26.48 19.11
N THR A 516 0.79 -27.14 20.26
CA THR A 516 -0.02 -26.80 21.43
C THR A 516 0.90 -26.54 22.61
N THR A 517 0.64 -25.47 23.36
CA THR A 517 1.30 -25.19 24.64
C THR A 517 0.30 -25.31 25.80
N PHE A 518 0.75 -25.90 26.92
CA PHE A 518 -0.05 -26.20 28.10
C PHE A 518 -1.32 -27.03 27.83
N VAL A 519 -1.40 -27.72 26.68
CA VAL A 519 -2.59 -28.48 26.19
C VAL A 519 -3.82 -27.59 25.91
N VAL A 520 -3.72 -26.27 26.11
CA VAL A 520 -4.87 -25.35 26.08
C VAL A 520 -4.75 -24.31 24.96
N VAL A 521 -3.53 -23.89 24.60
CA VAL A 521 -3.30 -22.86 23.58
C VAL A 521 -2.69 -23.49 22.33
N HIS A 522 -3.46 -23.51 21.25
CA HIS A 522 -3.02 -23.94 19.93
C HIS A 522 -2.38 -22.78 19.21
N VAL A 523 -1.16 -22.96 18.69
CA VAL A 523 -0.39 -21.91 18.03
C VAL A 523 0.07 -22.41 16.67
N THR A 524 -0.25 -21.64 15.64
CA THR A 524 0.30 -21.79 14.29
C THR A 524 1.02 -20.50 13.92
N ALA A 525 2.32 -20.56 13.63
CA ALA A 525 3.12 -19.37 13.33
C ALA A 525 4.18 -19.66 12.26
N ALA A 526 4.54 -18.65 11.48
CA ALA A 526 5.62 -18.70 10.51
C ALA A 526 6.53 -17.47 10.63
N VAL A 527 7.83 -17.72 10.70
CA VAL A 527 8.89 -16.71 10.56
C VAL A 527 9.35 -16.70 9.11
N TYR A 528 9.54 -15.54 8.51
CA TYR A 528 10.06 -15.40 7.16
C TYR A 528 11.15 -14.34 7.07
N VAL A 529 12.01 -14.50 6.07
CA VAL A 529 12.99 -13.51 5.62
C VAL A 529 12.76 -13.32 4.12
N ALA A 530 12.48 -12.10 3.69
CA ALA A 530 12.33 -11.73 2.30
C ALA A 530 13.47 -10.77 1.88
N LEU A 531 14.11 -11.07 0.77
CA LEU A 531 15.17 -10.29 0.13
C LEU A 531 14.61 -9.82 -1.22
N ASP A 532 14.10 -8.60 -1.26
CA ASP A 532 13.53 -7.99 -2.47
C ASP A 532 14.23 -6.65 -2.73
N ARG A 533 13.61 -5.52 -2.35
CA ARG A 533 14.26 -4.20 -2.37
C ARG A 533 15.19 -3.95 -1.17
N GLY A 534 15.12 -4.81 -0.17
CA GLY A 534 15.91 -4.81 1.04
C GLY A 534 15.68 -6.10 1.81
N VAL A 535 16.21 -6.17 3.03
CA VAL A 535 15.93 -7.27 3.97
C VAL A 535 14.65 -6.94 4.74
N GLU A 536 13.67 -7.83 4.66
CA GLU A 536 12.48 -7.85 5.51
C GLU A 536 12.47 -9.15 6.33
N ILE A 537 12.26 -9.04 7.64
CA ILE A 537 12.12 -10.19 8.54
C ILE A 537 10.77 -10.07 9.22
N GLY A 538 9.96 -11.12 9.20
CA GLY A 538 8.65 -11.09 9.86
C GLY A 538 8.27 -12.38 10.55
N LEU A 539 7.31 -12.26 11.46
CA LEU A 539 6.64 -13.33 12.18
C LEU A 539 5.14 -13.12 11.99
N ILE A 540 4.44 -14.14 11.52
CA ILE A 540 2.99 -14.14 11.38
C ILE A 540 2.43 -15.38 12.06
N GLY A 541 1.22 -15.31 12.60
CA GLY A 541 0.62 -16.49 13.21
C GLY A 541 -0.72 -16.23 13.86
N VAL A 542 -1.30 -17.30 14.39
CA VAL A 542 -2.57 -17.32 15.10
C VAL A 542 -2.40 -18.15 16.35
N ALA A 543 -2.96 -17.68 17.46
CA ALA A 543 -3.10 -18.43 18.70
C ALA A 543 -4.59 -18.60 19.03
N ARG A 544 -5.02 -19.83 19.31
CA ARG A 544 -6.40 -20.19 19.65
C ARG A 544 -6.47 -20.86 21.01
N MET A 545 -7.53 -20.55 21.75
CA MET A 545 -7.87 -21.20 23.00
C MET A 545 -9.38 -21.31 23.12
N ALA A 546 -9.86 -22.51 23.43
CA ALA A 546 -11.26 -22.76 23.76
C ALA A 546 -11.35 -23.53 25.08
N LEU A 547 -12.22 -23.08 26.00
CA LEU A 547 -12.35 -23.64 27.35
C LEU A 547 -13.82 -23.91 27.69
N PRO A 548 -14.17 -25.03 28.35
CA PRO A 548 -13.29 -26.10 28.81
C PRO A 548 -12.86 -27.09 27.70
N THR A 549 -13.68 -27.29 26.66
CA THR A 549 -13.37 -28.06 25.46
C THR A 549 -14.01 -27.39 24.24
N ASP A 550 -13.55 -27.71 23.02
CA ASP A 550 -14.07 -27.12 21.77
C ASP A 550 -15.59 -27.30 21.61
N ASP A 551 -16.12 -28.49 21.92
CA ASP A 551 -17.55 -28.81 21.77
C ASP A 551 -18.46 -28.14 22.81
N SER A 552 -17.90 -27.77 23.96
CA SER A 552 -18.65 -27.20 25.10
C SER A 552 -18.10 -25.84 25.54
N ALA A 553 -17.44 -25.14 24.60
CA ALA A 553 -16.72 -23.91 24.90
C ALA A 553 -17.65 -22.88 25.56
N LEU A 554 -17.19 -22.31 26.68
CA LEU A 554 -17.73 -21.12 27.31
C LEU A 554 -16.89 -19.90 26.95
N VAL A 555 -15.64 -20.10 26.54
CA VAL A 555 -14.73 -19.03 26.13
C VAL A 555 -14.00 -19.51 24.88
N SER A 556 -13.97 -18.67 23.86
CA SER A 556 -13.17 -18.85 22.65
C SER A 556 -12.36 -17.59 22.44
N ILE A 557 -11.05 -17.70 22.33
CA ILE A 557 -10.14 -16.59 22.05
C ILE A 557 -9.27 -17.00 20.86
N GLU A 558 -9.32 -16.20 19.80
CA GLU A 558 -8.47 -16.35 18.63
C GLU A 558 -7.77 -15.02 18.36
N LEU A 559 -6.44 -15.04 18.45
CA LEU A 559 -5.59 -13.88 18.30
C LEU A 559 -4.68 -14.06 17.07
N ALA A 560 -4.84 -13.21 16.07
CA ALA A 560 -3.92 -13.12 14.94
C ALA A 560 -2.76 -12.16 15.29
N LEU A 561 -1.54 -12.53 14.94
CA LEU A 561 -0.29 -11.80 15.22
C LEU A 561 0.47 -11.55 13.92
N LYS A 562 1.03 -10.35 13.78
CA LYS A 562 1.92 -9.96 12.70
C LYS A 562 3.02 -9.04 13.23
N ALA A 563 4.27 -9.45 13.12
CA ALA A 563 5.44 -8.63 13.36
C ALA A 563 6.30 -8.58 12.09
N ARG A 564 6.84 -7.40 11.75
CA ARG A 564 7.79 -7.24 10.64
C ARG A 564 8.80 -6.14 10.94
N TYR A 565 10.02 -6.37 10.47
CA TYR A 565 11.08 -5.37 10.36
C TYR A 565 11.47 -5.24 8.90
N SER A 566 11.45 -4.01 8.37
CA SER A 566 11.90 -3.70 7.00
C SER A 566 13.09 -2.75 7.04
N SER A 567 14.20 -3.15 6.43
CA SER A 567 15.40 -2.31 6.29
C SER A 567 15.25 -1.16 5.29
N GLU A 568 14.40 -1.34 4.26
CA GLU A 568 14.10 -0.30 3.26
C GLU A 568 13.29 0.84 3.91
N GLU A 569 12.22 0.49 4.62
CA GLU A 569 11.38 1.44 5.35
C GLU A 569 12.03 1.93 6.65
N GLN A 570 12.99 1.16 7.18
CA GLN A 570 13.50 1.29 8.55
C GLN A 570 12.33 1.39 9.56
N LEU A 571 11.48 0.37 9.53
CA LEU A 571 10.27 0.26 10.34
C LEU A 571 10.25 -1.10 11.04
N LEU A 572 10.01 -1.09 12.35
CA LEU A 572 9.55 -2.25 13.12
C LEU A 572 8.07 -2.07 13.42
N SER A 573 7.22 -2.99 12.97
CA SER A 573 5.79 -3.01 13.27
C SER A 573 5.37 -4.34 13.85
N ILE A 574 4.68 -4.33 14.99
CA ILE A 574 4.11 -5.48 15.68
C ILE A 574 2.63 -5.20 15.87
N GLN A 575 1.77 -6.11 15.46
CA GLN A 575 0.33 -5.98 15.53
C GLN A 575 -0.26 -7.30 16.01
N ALA A 576 -1.30 -7.22 16.83
CA ALA A 576 -2.12 -8.36 17.18
C ALA A 576 -3.59 -7.94 17.20
N GLN A 577 -4.50 -8.83 16.80
CA GLN A 577 -5.92 -8.52 16.77
C GLN A 577 -6.77 -9.76 17.05
N LEU A 578 -7.81 -9.60 17.86
CA LEU A 578 -8.83 -10.62 18.07
C LEU A 578 -9.67 -10.78 16.80
N THR A 579 -9.88 -12.02 16.37
CA THR A 579 -10.74 -12.33 15.23
C THR A 579 -12.20 -12.48 15.65
N ASP A 580 -13.11 -12.58 14.67
CA ASP A 580 -14.54 -12.77 14.91
C ASP A 580 -14.89 -14.11 15.60
N ASN A 581 -13.92 -15.04 15.70
CA ASN A 581 -14.04 -16.28 16.46
C ASN A 581 -13.83 -16.10 17.98
N SER A 582 -13.60 -14.85 18.45
CA SER A 582 -13.41 -14.54 19.86
C SER A 582 -14.70 -14.14 20.56
N TRP A 583 -15.15 -14.91 21.55
CA TRP A 583 -16.40 -14.68 22.29
C TRP A 583 -16.35 -15.26 23.71
N LEU A 584 -17.24 -14.75 24.58
CA LEU A 584 -17.26 -15.07 26.01
C LEU A 584 -18.69 -15.43 26.48
N LEU A 585 -18.87 -16.56 27.16
CA LEU A 585 -20.14 -17.16 27.61
C LEU A 585 -21.08 -17.62 26.49
N SER A 586 -21.29 -16.79 25.45
CA SER A 586 -22.07 -17.14 24.26
C SER A 586 -21.54 -16.43 23.02
N ARG A 587 -21.89 -16.93 21.83
CA ARG A 587 -21.54 -16.30 20.54
C ARG A 587 -22.14 -14.90 20.36
N ASP A 588 -23.16 -14.54 21.15
CA ASP A 588 -23.76 -13.21 21.16
C ASP A 588 -22.94 -12.18 21.94
N CYS A 589 -21.93 -12.63 22.70
CA CYS A 589 -20.98 -11.81 23.43
C CYS A 589 -19.62 -11.86 22.74
N GLN A 590 -19.48 -11.06 21.69
CA GLN A 590 -18.27 -10.98 20.88
C GLN A 590 -17.21 -10.13 21.56
N LEU A 591 -15.97 -10.62 21.57
CA LEU A 591 -14.81 -9.88 22.05
C LEU A 591 -14.19 -9.11 20.88
N THR A 592 -13.67 -7.91 21.16
CA THR A 592 -12.94 -7.09 20.19
C THR A 592 -11.70 -6.51 20.83
N GLY A 593 -10.66 -6.30 20.04
CA GLY A 593 -9.40 -5.82 20.56
C GLY A 593 -8.27 -5.88 19.57
N GLY A 594 -7.49 -4.81 19.52
CA GLY A 594 -6.25 -4.76 18.78
C GLY A 594 -5.10 -4.20 19.62
N PHE A 595 -3.90 -4.60 19.23
CA PHE A 595 -2.62 -4.13 19.73
C PHE A 595 -1.77 -3.71 18.53
N ALA A 596 -1.05 -2.61 18.65
CA ALA A 596 -0.03 -2.24 17.70
C ALA A 596 1.14 -1.54 18.38
N PHE A 597 2.36 -1.90 17.98
CA PHE A 597 3.59 -1.21 18.29
C PHE A 597 4.36 -0.93 17.00
N PHE A 598 4.58 0.33 16.67
CA PHE A 598 5.33 0.75 15.48
C PHE A 598 6.48 1.65 15.92
N ALA A 599 7.67 1.39 15.38
CA ALA A 599 8.86 2.21 15.54
C ALA A 599 9.46 2.54 14.16
N TRP A 600 9.35 3.81 13.76
CA TRP A 600 9.94 4.35 12.54
C TRP A 600 11.33 4.91 12.86
N PHE A 601 12.37 4.11 12.63
CA PHE A 601 13.76 4.51 12.91
C PHE A 601 14.17 5.71 12.07
N LYS A 602 13.74 5.77 10.79
CA LYS A 602 13.99 6.92 9.90
C LYS A 602 13.50 8.24 10.45
N LYS A 603 12.39 8.25 11.20
CA LYS A 603 11.73 9.44 11.73
C LYS A 603 11.96 9.65 13.22
N GLY A 604 12.59 8.71 13.93
CA GLY A 604 12.69 8.75 15.40
C GLY A 604 11.33 8.74 16.12
N GLN A 605 10.32 8.11 15.51
CA GLN A 605 8.93 8.15 15.97
C GLN A 605 8.48 6.76 16.38
N PHE A 606 7.68 6.65 17.44
CA PHE A 606 7.03 5.40 17.81
C PHE A 606 5.59 5.61 18.27
N VAL A 607 4.83 4.52 18.23
CA VAL A 607 3.51 4.42 18.82
C VAL A 607 3.31 3.04 19.42
N LEU A 608 2.78 2.99 20.63
CA LEU A 608 2.30 1.79 21.30
C LEU A 608 0.80 2.02 21.57
N THR A 609 -0.07 1.16 21.06
CA THR A 609 -1.51 1.30 21.28
C THR A 609 -2.16 -0.06 21.52
N LEU A 610 -3.10 -0.04 22.45
CA LEU A 610 -3.97 -1.11 22.88
C LEU A 610 -5.38 -0.53 22.74
N GLY A 611 -6.18 -0.97 21.77
CA GLY A 611 -7.52 -0.43 21.60
C GLY A 611 -7.62 0.91 20.86
N GLY A 612 -6.55 1.38 20.19
CA GLY A 612 -6.56 2.64 19.42
C GLY A 612 -6.29 3.89 20.26
N TYR A 613 -6.77 5.05 19.79
CA TYR A 613 -6.37 6.38 20.28
C TYR A 613 -7.50 7.17 20.93
N HIS A 614 -7.18 8.28 21.58
CA HIS A 614 -8.18 9.22 22.09
C HIS A 614 -9.06 9.79 20.95
N PRO A 615 -10.39 9.96 21.11
CA PRO A 615 -11.27 10.44 20.04
C PRO A 615 -10.89 11.82 19.46
N ALA A 616 -10.36 12.72 20.29
CA ALA A 616 -9.88 14.04 19.87
C ALA A 616 -8.43 14.04 19.33
N PHE A 617 -7.74 12.90 19.35
CA PHE A 617 -6.36 12.81 18.86
C PHE A 617 -6.33 12.82 17.32
N GLN A 618 -5.55 13.74 16.75
CA GLN A 618 -5.35 13.83 15.31
C GLN A 618 -4.33 12.78 14.85
N ARG A 619 -4.81 11.56 14.62
CA ARG A 619 -3.99 10.42 14.17
C ARG A 619 -3.27 10.76 12.84
N PRO A 620 -1.92 10.71 12.77
CA PRO A 620 -1.19 10.80 11.51
C PRO A 620 -1.55 9.64 10.55
N PRO A 621 -1.54 9.84 9.23
CA PRO A 621 -1.86 8.79 8.26
C PRO A 621 -1.02 7.51 8.39
N GLU A 622 0.24 7.63 8.83
CA GLU A 622 1.13 6.49 9.04
C GLU A 622 0.77 5.62 10.25
N PHE A 623 -0.04 6.11 11.20
CA PHE A 623 -0.38 5.37 12.41
C PHE A 623 -1.43 4.29 12.11
N PRO A 624 -1.24 3.05 12.62
CA PRO A 624 -2.15 1.94 12.34
C PRO A 624 -3.55 2.22 12.91
N GLU A 625 -4.57 1.71 12.24
CA GLU A 625 -5.92 1.65 12.78
C GLU A 625 -6.05 0.41 13.66
N VAL A 626 -6.53 0.58 14.89
CA VAL A 626 -6.55 -0.48 15.90
C VAL A 626 -7.94 -0.53 16.54
N PRO A 627 -8.65 -1.68 16.45
CA PRO A 627 -9.95 -1.86 17.08
C PRO A 627 -9.89 -1.69 18.59
N ARG A 628 -10.94 -1.11 19.18
CA ARG A 628 -11.10 -0.91 20.64
C ARG A 628 -11.00 -2.23 21.40
N LEU A 629 -10.37 -2.22 22.57
CA LEU A 629 -10.39 -3.38 23.48
C LEU A 629 -11.73 -3.41 24.18
N GLY A 630 -12.48 -4.50 24.04
CA GLY A 630 -13.85 -4.49 24.51
C GLY A 630 -14.65 -5.75 24.24
N PHE A 631 -15.94 -5.63 24.49
CA PHE A 631 -16.92 -6.66 24.19
C PHE A 631 -18.23 -6.02 23.73
N ARG A 632 -18.99 -6.78 22.96
CA ARG A 632 -20.35 -6.46 22.55
C ARG A 632 -21.23 -7.67 22.84
N TRP A 633 -22.20 -7.49 23.72
CA TRP A 633 -23.11 -8.53 24.13
C TRP A 633 -24.56 -8.18 23.79
N GLN A 634 -25.19 -9.01 22.97
CA GLN A 634 -26.61 -8.91 22.62
C GLN A 634 -27.42 -9.96 23.39
N LEU A 635 -28.20 -9.53 24.39
CA LEU A 635 -29.07 -10.42 25.17
C LEU A 635 -30.52 -10.35 24.65
N GLY A 636 -31.04 -11.49 24.21
CA GLY A 636 -32.47 -11.66 23.89
C GLY A 636 -33.02 -10.72 22.82
N GLY A 637 -32.16 -10.20 21.94
CA GLY A 637 -32.53 -9.28 20.86
C GLY A 637 -32.92 -7.85 21.28
N ALA A 638 -33.16 -7.60 22.57
CA ALA A 638 -33.66 -6.33 23.09
C ALA A 638 -32.60 -5.51 23.85
N LEU A 639 -31.62 -6.17 24.48
CA LEU A 639 -30.57 -5.51 25.26
C LEU A 639 -29.21 -5.65 24.57
N VAL A 640 -28.52 -4.54 24.34
CA VAL A 640 -27.15 -4.52 23.82
C VAL A 640 -26.25 -3.83 24.84
N ILE A 641 -25.24 -4.54 25.33
CA ILE A 641 -24.21 -4.03 26.24
C ILE A 641 -22.90 -3.96 25.46
N LYS A 642 -22.21 -2.83 25.54
CA LYS A 642 -20.94 -2.58 24.87
C LYS A 642 -19.96 -1.98 25.88
N GLY A 643 -18.81 -2.62 26.07
CA GLY A 643 -17.69 -2.06 26.81
C GLY A 643 -16.52 -1.86 25.87
N GLU A 644 -15.89 -0.68 25.90
CA GLU A 644 -14.70 -0.33 25.12
C GLU A 644 -13.66 0.33 26.03
N SER A 645 -12.41 0.09 25.72
CA SER A 645 -11.27 0.71 26.38
C SER A 645 -10.14 0.89 25.38
N TYR A 646 -9.25 1.83 25.68
CA TYR A 646 -8.04 2.06 24.92
C TYR A 646 -6.93 2.63 25.78
N PHE A 647 -5.71 2.43 25.31
CA PHE A 647 -4.48 3.01 25.80
C PHE A 647 -3.57 3.27 24.61
N ALA A 648 -2.97 4.46 24.54
CA ALA A 648 -1.97 4.77 23.53
C ALA A 648 -0.84 5.61 24.13
N LEU A 649 0.38 5.28 23.76
CA LEU A 649 1.61 5.97 24.12
C LEU A 649 2.33 6.36 22.83
N THR A 650 2.69 7.63 22.74
CA THR A 650 3.43 8.22 21.62
C THR A 650 4.62 9.04 22.15
N ASN A 651 5.45 9.57 21.25
CA ASN A 651 6.53 10.50 21.61
C ASN A 651 6.07 11.71 22.44
N SER A 652 4.82 12.17 22.26
CA SER A 652 4.32 13.44 22.82
C SER A 652 3.28 13.28 23.93
N CYS A 653 2.54 12.17 23.95
CA CYS A 653 1.42 11.99 24.85
C CYS A 653 1.11 10.54 25.20
N VAL A 654 0.48 10.39 26.37
CA VAL A 654 -0.18 9.19 26.87
C VAL A 654 -1.68 9.43 26.83
N MET A 655 -2.41 8.44 26.36
CA MET A 655 -3.85 8.45 26.20
C MET A 655 -4.40 7.20 26.85
N ALA A 656 -5.51 7.32 27.56
CA ALA A 656 -6.26 6.19 28.06
C ALA A 656 -7.74 6.54 28.07
N GLY A 657 -8.60 5.55 27.91
CA GLY A 657 -10.01 5.79 28.10
C GLY A 657 -10.83 4.52 28.17
N LEU A 658 -12.03 4.67 28.69
CA LEU A 658 -13.04 3.64 28.82
C LEU A 658 -14.39 4.21 28.44
N ARG A 659 -15.23 3.36 27.86
CA ARG A 659 -16.58 3.68 27.47
C ARG A 659 -17.46 2.46 27.69
N PHE A 660 -18.57 2.66 28.37
CA PHE A 660 -19.56 1.64 28.62
C PHE A 660 -20.91 2.14 28.13
N GLU A 661 -21.58 1.37 27.29
CA GLU A 661 -22.91 1.65 26.79
C GLU A 661 -23.82 0.46 27.01
N ALA A 662 -25.02 0.70 27.54
CA ALA A 662 -26.08 -0.30 27.60
C ALA A 662 -27.33 0.31 26.98
N ALA A 663 -27.92 -0.36 25.98
CA ALA A 663 -29.12 0.08 25.29
C ALA A 663 -30.16 -1.03 25.28
N TYR A 664 -31.37 -0.70 25.76
CA TYR A 664 -32.53 -1.58 25.73
C TYR A 664 -33.57 -1.01 24.75
N ASP A 665 -34.01 -1.79 23.76
CA ASP A 665 -35.00 -1.38 22.76
C ASP A 665 -36.01 -2.50 22.51
N ILE A 666 -37.29 -2.20 22.77
CA ILE A 666 -38.44 -3.09 22.51
C ILE A 666 -39.50 -2.40 21.63
N GLY A 667 -39.09 -1.42 20.83
CA GLY A 667 -39.93 -0.69 19.88
C GLY A 667 -40.72 0.47 20.51
N TRP A 668 -41.50 0.22 21.58
CA TRP A 668 -42.26 1.26 22.29
C TRP A 668 -41.45 1.97 23.38
N LEU A 669 -40.42 1.31 23.91
CA LEU A 669 -39.49 1.85 24.89
C LEU A 669 -38.06 1.63 24.39
N ARG A 670 -37.27 2.70 24.42
CA ARG A 670 -35.82 2.67 24.23
C ARG A 670 -35.12 3.35 25.41
N ALA A 671 -34.41 2.60 26.23
CA ALA A 671 -33.59 3.14 27.32
C ALA A 671 -32.10 3.01 26.97
N TRP A 672 -31.29 3.98 27.38
CA TRP A 672 -29.84 3.93 27.20
C TRP A 672 -29.11 4.46 28.42
N PHE A 673 -27.98 3.84 28.72
CA PHE A 673 -27.00 4.27 29.69
C PHE A 673 -25.65 4.35 28.99
N LYS A 674 -24.93 5.45 29.20
CA LYS A 674 -23.58 5.68 28.68
C LYS A 674 -22.73 6.20 29.81
N ALA A 675 -21.58 5.59 30.03
CA ALA A 675 -20.53 6.10 30.90
C ALA A 675 -19.22 6.14 30.11
N TRP A 676 -18.43 7.19 30.26
CA TRP A 676 -17.13 7.31 29.61
C TRP A 676 -16.14 8.03 30.51
N ALA A 677 -14.88 7.71 30.35
CA ALA A 677 -13.76 8.46 30.90
C ALA A 677 -12.64 8.46 29.87
N ASP A 678 -12.23 9.63 29.43
CA ASP A 678 -11.18 9.85 28.45
C ASP A 678 -10.07 10.69 29.11
N PHE A 679 -8.84 10.23 28.98
CA PHE A 679 -7.63 10.84 29.55
C PHE A 679 -6.64 11.11 28.43
N LEU A 680 -6.17 12.35 28.34
CA LEU A 680 -5.11 12.79 27.43
C LEU A 680 -4.06 13.56 28.23
N LEU A 681 -2.87 12.98 28.36
CA LEU A 681 -1.73 13.57 29.07
C LEU A 681 -0.60 13.81 28.08
N SER A 682 -0.07 15.02 28.05
CA SER A 682 1.10 15.40 27.25
C SER A 682 2.32 15.57 28.16
N TRP A 683 3.50 15.17 27.68
CA TRP A 683 4.70 15.08 28.51
C TRP A 683 5.22 16.44 28.93
N ASP A 684 5.63 17.28 27.97
CA ASP A 684 6.22 18.59 28.25
C ASP A 684 5.97 19.59 27.09
N PRO A 685 5.50 20.83 27.38
CA PRO A 685 5.05 21.27 28.69
C PRO A 685 3.89 20.39 29.20
N PHE A 686 3.98 19.95 30.45
CA PHE A 686 3.07 18.95 31.00
C PHE A 686 1.67 19.51 31.03
N HIS A 687 0.74 18.87 30.31
CA HIS A 687 -0.66 19.28 30.27
C HIS A 687 -1.54 18.04 30.24
N TYR A 688 -2.62 18.05 31.01
CA TYR A 688 -3.61 16.98 31.03
C TYR A 688 -5.02 17.51 30.74
N ASP A 689 -5.77 16.73 29.98
CA ASP A 689 -7.17 16.94 29.62
C ASP A 689 -7.92 15.64 29.93
N ILE A 690 -8.85 15.71 30.88
CA ILE A 690 -9.59 14.57 31.40
C ILE A 690 -11.08 14.86 31.27
N SER A 691 -11.82 14.02 30.57
CA SER A 691 -13.28 14.11 30.44
C SER A 691 -13.94 12.84 30.98
N ILE A 692 -14.76 12.97 32.00
CA ILE A 692 -15.52 11.87 32.60
C ILE A 692 -17.00 12.22 32.51
N GLY A 693 -17.83 11.30 32.07
CA GLY A 693 -19.25 11.57 31.97
C GLY A 693 -20.13 10.35 32.11
N VAL A 694 -21.37 10.62 32.52
CA VAL A 694 -22.45 9.65 32.57
C VAL A 694 -23.71 10.27 31.97
N SER A 695 -24.44 9.48 31.19
CA SER A 695 -25.72 9.86 30.60
C SER A 695 -26.67 8.68 30.68
N LEU A 696 -27.84 8.92 31.26
CA LEU A 696 -28.95 8.00 31.34
C LEU A 696 -30.15 8.64 30.64
N GLY A 697 -30.80 7.93 29.75
CA GLY A 697 -32.00 8.42 29.10
C GLY A 697 -32.97 7.34 28.70
N ALA A 698 -34.22 7.74 28.48
CA ALA A 698 -35.27 6.88 27.99
C ALA A 698 -36.14 7.64 26.98
N ARG A 699 -36.55 6.94 25.93
CA ARG A 699 -37.49 7.40 24.91
C ARG A 699 -38.66 6.45 24.85
N PHE A 700 -39.86 7.01 24.96
CA PHE A 700 -41.13 6.30 24.80
C PHE A 700 -41.74 6.69 23.46
N LYS A 701 -42.24 5.71 22.70
CA LYS A 701 -42.99 5.90 21.45
C LYS A 701 -44.38 5.30 21.63
N LEU A 702 -45.40 6.15 21.65
CA LEU A 702 -46.79 5.74 21.65
C LEU A 702 -47.33 5.82 20.23
N ARG A 703 -47.75 4.68 19.66
CA ARG A 703 -48.47 4.64 18.39
C ARG A 703 -49.96 4.51 18.68
N ILE A 704 -50.74 5.52 18.32
CA ILE A 704 -52.20 5.50 18.39
C ILE A 704 -52.71 5.32 16.96
N ASN A 705 -53.34 4.18 16.68
CA ASN A 705 -54.00 3.94 15.40
C ASN A 705 -55.42 4.53 15.45
N LEU A 706 -55.66 5.60 14.69
CA LEU A 706 -56.99 6.17 14.47
C LEU A 706 -57.56 5.65 13.14
N LEU A 707 -58.88 5.72 12.96
CA LEU A 707 -59.59 5.24 11.76
C LEU A 707 -59.09 5.89 10.44
N PHE A 708 -58.33 6.99 10.51
CA PHE A 708 -57.84 7.79 9.38
C PHE A 708 -56.30 7.94 9.36
N GLY A 709 -55.55 7.19 10.17
CA GLY A 709 -54.07 7.22 10.19
C GLY A 709 -53.43 6.92 11.56
N THR A 710 -52.13 6.63 11.57
CA THR A 710 -51.36 6.35 12.80
C THR A 710 -50.66 7.61 13.32
N VAL A 711 -51.02 8.07 14.52
CA VAL A 711 -50.35 9.17 15.22
C VAL A 711 -49.26 8.58 16.12
N THR A 712 -48.01 9.02 15.95
CA THR A 712 -46.88 8.61 16.81
C THR A 712 -46.46 9.77 17.71
N ILE A 713 -46.65 9.63 19.02
CA ILE A 713 -46.17 10.60 20.03
C ILE A 713 -44.88 10.03 20.64
N SER A 714 -43.82 10.84 20.73
CA SER A 714 -42.59 10.41 21.40
C SER A 714 -42.12 11.38 22.48
N PHE A 715 -41.88 10.86 23.69
CA PHE A 715 -41.33 11.58 24.83
C PHE A 715 -39.91 11.08 25.10
N SER A 716 -38.98 11.98 25.43
CA SER A 716 -37.61 11.62 25.81
C SER A 716 -37.18 12.35 27.06
N PHE A 717 -36.59 11.63 28.00
CA PHE A 717 -35.97 12.17 29.20
C PHE A 717 -34.49 11.79 29.20
N SER A 718 -33.61 12.72 29.56
CA SER A 718 -32.17 12.48 29.70
C SER A 718 -31.64 13.17 30.94
N VAL A 719 -30.90 12.43 31.76
CA VAL A 719 -30.18 12.93 32.92
C VAL A 719 -28.71 12.53 32.75
N GLY A 720 -27.80 13.45 33.00
CA GLY A 720 -26.38 13.17 32.89
C GLY A 720 -25.53 14.16 33.66
N GLY A 721 -24.25 13.83 33.79
CA GLY A 721 -23.26 14.70 34.38
C GLY A 721 -21.94 14.52 33.65
N THR A 722 -21.22 15.60 33.42
CA THR A 722 -19.86 15.59 32.85
C THR A 722 -18.93 16.36 33.77
N LEU A 723 -17.78 15.77 34.09
CA LEU A 723 -16.64 16.38 34.75
C LEU A 723 -15.55 16.53 33.70
N HIS A 724 -15.07 17.76 33.52
CA HIS A 724 -13.93 18.06 32.67
C HIS A 724 -12.83 18.66 33.52
N VAL A 725 -11.62 18.10 33.49
CA VAL A 725 -10.47 18.54 34.29
C VAL A 725 -9.31 18.87 33.37
N LEU A 726 -8.78 20.08 33.52
CA LEU A 726 -7.61 20.62 32.84
C LEU A 726 -6.52 20.94 33.86
N GLY A 727 -5.27 20.99 33.42
CA GLY A 727 -4.19 21.59 34.21
C GLY A 727 -2.80 21.23 33.68
N PRO A 728 -1.74 21.55 34.45
CA PRO A 728 -1.72 22.26 35.74
C PRO A 728 -1.81 23.81 35.60
N PRO A 729 -2.28 24.56 36.63
CA PRO A 729 -2.89 24.07 37.87
C PRO A 729 -4.25 23.40 37.62
N LEU A 730 -4.73 22.60 38.58
CA LEU A 730 -5.98 21.85 38.42
C LEU A 730 -7.18 22.79 38.33
N HIS A 731 -7.78 22.87 37.14
CA HIS A 731 -9.04 23.54 36.84
C HIS A 731 -10.07 22.50 36.40
N GLY A 732 -11.27 22.52 36.96
CA GLY A 732 -12.31 21.57 36.58
C GLY A 732 -13.67 22.22 36.39
N THR A 733 -14.47 21.68 35.49
CA THR A 733 -15.88 22.07 35.29
C THR A 733 -16.78 20.86 35.44
N VAL A 734 -17.78 20.98 36.32
CA VAL A 734 -18.83 19.96 36.48
C VAL A 734 -20.11 20.49 35.84
N THR A 735 -20.62 19.80 34.83
CA THR A 735 -21.90 20.11 34.19
C THR A 735 -22.91 19.01 34.50
N ALA A 736 -24.00 19.36 35.18
CA ALA A 736 -25.15 18.48 35.39
C ALA A 736 -26.26 18.84 34.40
N VAL A 737 -26.76 17.85 33.66
CA VAL A 737 -27.84 17.99 32.67
C VAL A 737 -29.08 17.24 33.18
N LEU A 738 -30.19 17.94 33.37
CA LEU A 738 -31.49 17.39 33.72
C LEU A 738 -32.53 17.83 32.67
N GLY A 739 -32.76 17.00 31.66
CA GLY A 739 -33.67 17.30 30.56
C GLY A 739 -33.22 18.55 29.77
N PRO A 740 -34.02 19.63 29.69
CA PRO A 740 -33.64 20.87 29.01
C PRO A 740 -32.73 21.80 29.85
N ILE A 741 -32.49 21.49 31.13
CA ILE A 741 -31.73 22.34 32.04
C ILE A 741 -30.30 21.81 32.17
N SER A 742 -29.31 22.69 32.04
CA SER A 742 -27.89 22.39 32.25
C SER A 742 -27.30 23.36 33.27
N ILE A 743 -26.64 22.85 34.30
CA ILE A 743 -25.97 23.63 35.35
C ILE A 743 -24.49 23.31 35.28
N THR A 744 -23.64 24.31 35.05
CA THR A 744 -22.18 24.17 35.02
C THR A 744 -21.54 24.90 36.20
N VAL A 745 -20.72 24.21 36.98
CA VAL A 745 -19.99 24.73 38.14
C VAL A 745 -18.48 24.55 37.90
N PRO A 746 -17.70 25.64 37.72
CA PRO A 746 -16.25 25.59 37.68
C PRO A 746 -15.65 25.48 39.10
N PHE A 747 -14.48 24.87 39.22
CA PHE A 747 -13.68 24.79 40.45
C PHE A 747 -12.18 24.79 40.13
N GLY A 748 -11.36 25.23 41.09
CA GLY A 748 -9.93 25.46 40.89
C GLY A 748 -9.60 26.85 40.34
N PRO A 749 -8.32 27.29 40.39
CA PRO A 749 -7.89 28.51 39.73
C PRO A 749 -8.15 28.41 38.22
N ASP A 750 -8.32 29.54 37.55
CA ASP A 750 -8.32 29.55 36.08
C ASP A 750 -6.99 28.96 35.57
N PRO A 751 -7.00 28.18 34.49
CA PRO A 751 -5.77 27.62 33.94
C PRO A 751 -4.83 28.78 33.60
N ASP A 752 -3.65 28.83 34.24
CA ASP A 752 -2.62 29.82 33.91
C ASP A 752 -2.29 29.72 32.41
N ASP A 753 -2.20 30.87 31.74
CA ASP A 753 -1.82 30.95 30.31
C ASP A 753 -0.36 30.50 30.08
N GLU A 754 0.45 30.42 31.15
CA GLU A 754 1.86 30.02 31.11
C GLU A 754 2.08 28.63 31.75
N PRO A 755 2.53 27.64 30.96
CA PRO A 755 2.89 26.32 31.48
C PRO A 755 4.01 26.39 32.52
N ASN A 756 4.06 25.41 33.44
CA ASN A 756 5.18 25.28 34.36
C ASN A 756 6.45 24.86 33.62
N TYR A 757 7.36 25.82 33.40
CA TYR A 757 8.63 25.59 32.69
C TYR A 757 9.70 24.96 33.59
N LEU A 758 10.49 24.07 33.00
CA LEU A 758 11.64 23.43 33.64
C LEU A 758 12.83 24.38 33.75
N THR A 759 13.62 24.22 34.81
CA THR A 759 14.94 24.85 34.89
C THR A 759 15.93 24.16 33.94
N TRP A 760 17.05 24.81 33.61
CA TRP A 760 18.11 24.17 32.81
C TRP A 760 18.64 22.87 33.44
N GLN A 761 18.74 22.80 34.77
CA GLN A 761 19.25 21.61 35.45
C GLN A 761 18.29 20.42 35.29
N ASP A 762 16.99 20.66 35.46
CA ASP A 762 15.96 19.64 35.28
C ASP A 762 15.84 19.22 33.82
N PHE A 763 15.88 20.18 32.90
CA PHE A 763 15.90 19.94 31.46
C PHE A 763 17.09 19.07 31.04
N ARG A 764 18.30 19.44 31.50
CA ARG A 764 19.53 18.70 31.21
C ARG A 764 19.46 17.27 31.74
N LEU A 765 19.02 17.09 32.98
CA LEU A 765 18.93 15.77 33.59
C LEU A 765 17.91 14.88 32.83
N LYS A 766 16.73 15.41 32.55
CA LYS A 766 15.63 14.67 31.90
C LYS A 766 15.91 14.35 30.43
N TYR A 767 16.25 15.34 29.61
CA TYR A 767 16.33 15.16 28.14
C TYR A 767 17.71 14.85 27.60
N LEU A 768 18.76 15.37 28.23
CA LEU A 768 20.13 15.19 27.74
C LEU A 768 20.81 14.00 28.41
N LEU A 769 20.51 13.76 29.69
CA LEU A 769 21.17 12.71 30.44
C LEU A 769 20.31 11.47 30.67
N GLY A 770 18.98 11.57 30.57
CA GLY A 770 18.07 10.44 30.79
C GLY A 770 18.04 10.02 32.26
N ASP A 771 17.96 10.99 33.16
CA ASP A 771 17.94 10.84 34.62
C ASP A 771 19.19 10.22 35.27
N ASP A 772 20.25 9.97 34.49
CA ASP A 772 21.57 9.57 35.00
C ASP A 772 22.56 10.73 34.93
N ALA A 773 22.87 11.34 36.06
CA ALA A 773 23.83 12.44 36.15
C ALA A 773 25.25 12.08 35.64
N ALA A 774 25.61 10.80 35.57
CA ALA A 774 26.88 10.31 35.04
C ALA A 774 26.87 10.09 33.52
N ALA A 775 25.71 10.13 32.86
CA ALA A 775 25.58 10.00 31.42
C ALA A 775 26.20 11.19 30.67
N ARG A 776 26.37 11.04 29.35
CA ARG A 776 26.91 12.08 28.47
C ARG A 776 25.86 12.52 27.46
N ALA A 777 25.74 13.84 27.27
CA ALA A 777 24.87 14.44 26.26
C ALA A 777 25.49 14.38 24.85
N VAL A 778 26.81 14.27 24.77
CA VAL A 778 27.60 14.17 23.55
C VAL A 778 28.43 12.90 23.62
N ASP A 779 28.46 12.16 22.52
CA ASP A 779 29.21 10.91 22.41
C ASP A 779 30.07 10.88 21.15
N VAL A 780 31.09 10.02 21.17
CA VAL A 780 31.96 9.74 20.03
C VAL A 780 32.05 8.23 19.90
N GLN A 781 31.97 7.73 18.68
CA GLN A 781 32.08 6.33 18.35
C GLN A 781 33.24 6.13 17.37
N ALA A 782 34.08 5.15 17.68
CA ALA A 782 35.11 4.67 16.76
C ALA A 782 34.45 3.91 15.61
N GLY A 783 34.72 4.32 14.37
CA GLY A 783 34.33 3.57 13.18
C GLY A 783 35.45 2.62 12.75
N SER A 784 36.00 2.84 11.55
CA SER A 784 37.12 2.03 11.04
C SER A 784 38.47 2.52 11.56
N GLY A 785 39.50 1.67 11.43
CA GLY A 785 40.88 2.01 11.75
C GLY A 785 41.28 1.82 13.21
N LEU A 786 40.41 1.27 14.06
CA LEU A 786 40.77 0.94 15.45
C LEU A 786 41.81 -0.20 15.49
N LEU A 787 42.92 0.04 16.18
CA LEU A 787 43.99 -0.94 16.34
C LEU A 787 43.63 -1.97 17.43
N PRO A 788 44.08 -3.23 17.29
CA PRO A 788 43.81 -4.28 18.28
C PRO A 788 44.43 -3.95 19.64
N VAL A 789 43.78 -4.47 20.69
CA VAL A 789 44.23 -4.29 22.08
C VAL A 789 45.54 -5.05 22.30
N GLU A 790 46.50 -4.40 22.97
CA GLU A 790 47.74 -5.01 23.44
C GLU A 790 47.69 -5.20 24.96
N PRO A 791 47.83 -6.44 25.49
CA PRO A 791 48.02 -7.71 24.78
C PRO A 791 46.72 -8.28 24.15
N PRO A 792 46.84 -9.22 23.18
CA PRO A 792 45.70 -9.85 22.51
C PRO A 792 44.73 -10.51 23.50
N GLY A 793 43.43 -10.25 23.35
CA GLY A 793 42.38 -10.78 24.24
C GLY A 793 41.96 -9.83 25.39
N GLY A 794 42.58 -8.65 25.50
CA GLY A 794 42.15 -7.61 26.44
C GLY A 794 40.79 -6.98 26.07
N ARG A 795 40.14 -6.34 27.06
CA ARG A 795 38.92 -5.56 26.80
C ARG A 795 39.25 -4.33 25.93
N PRO A 796 38.42 -3.99 24.92
CA PRO A 796 38.59 -2.77 24.14
C PRO A 796 38.66 -1.54 25.05
N ALA A 797 39.59 -0.62 24.75
CA ALA A 797 39.70 0.62 25.49
C ALA A 797 38.39 1.43 25.34
N PRO A 798 37.88 2.09 26.40
CA PRO A 798 36.64 2.85 26.36
C PRO A 798 36.78 4.24 25.70
N GLY A 799 37.95 4.60 25.16
CA GLY A 799 38.17 5.89 24.49
C GLY A 799 38.27 7.08 25.46
N THR A 800 38.57 6.83 26.73
CA THR A 800 38.75 7.90 27.74
C THR A 800 40.17 8.43 27.71
N GLN A 801 40.41 9.59 28.34
CA GLN A 801 41.78 10.14 28.43
C GLN A 801 42.77 9.17 29.10
N ALA A 802 42.33 8.40 30.08
CA ALA A 802 43.15 7.41 30.77
C ALA A 802 43.35 6.12 29.94
N GLN A 803 42.39 5.80 29.06
CA GLN A 803 42.42 4.61 28.20
C GLN A 803 41.93 4.99 26.79
N PRO A 804 42.78 5.67 25.99
CA PRO A 804 42.38 6.19 24.69
C PRO A 804 42.29 5.09 23.66
N TRP A 805 41.45 5.31 22.64
CA TRP A 805 41.49 4.51 21.43
C TRP A 805 42.79 4.75 20.68
N ARG A 806 43.34 3.67 20.11
CA ARG A 806 44.50 3.72 19.23
C ARG A 806 44.00 3.50 17.81
N PHE A 807 44.25 4.46 16.93
CA PHE A 807 43.85 4.38 15.53
C PHE A 807 45.06 4.23 14.61
N GLY A 808 44.85 3.60 13.46
CA GLY A 808 45.80 3.60 12.35
C GLY A 808 45.87 4.94 11.63
N THR A 809 46.60 4.99 10.52
CA THR A 809 46.74 6.20 9.69
C THR A 809 45.45 6.59 8.96
N GLU A 810 44.60 5.60 8.67
CA GLU A 810 43.25 5.80 8.14
C GLU A 810 42.26 5.38 9.21
N PHE A 811 41.31 6.25 9.53
CA PHE A 811 40.31 5.97 10.54
C PHE A 811 39.04 6.76 10.28
N SER A 812 37.95 6.32 10.92
CA SER A 812 36.73 7.10 10.97
C SER A 812 36.21 7.25 12.40
N LEU A 813 35.64 8.41 12.68
CA LEU A 813 34.99 8.74 13.94
C LEU A 813 33.60 9.29 13.62
N SER A 814 32.63 8.90 14.43
CA SER A 814 31.28 9.44 14.38
C SER A 814 30.99 10.12 15.70
N THR A 815 30.46 11.33 15.68
CA THR A 815 30.07 12.07 16.88
C THR A 815 28.57 12.26 16.91
N ASP A 816 27.98 12.26 18.10
CA ASP A 816 26.54 12.37 18.33
C ASP A 816 26.25 13.35 19.45
N THR A 817 25.15 14.10 19.32
CA THR A 817 24.59 14.95 20.38
C THR A 817 23.11 14.62 20.59
N ARG A 818 22.71 14.54 21.86
CA ARG A 818 21.30 14.39 22.27
C ARG A 818 20.51 15.70 22.15
N MET A 819 21.20 16.82 21.97
CA MET A 819 20.62 18.14 21.71
C MET A 819 20.78 18.48 20.22
N PRO A 820 19.73 18.92 19.51
CA PRO A 820 19.85 19.37 18.13
C PRO A 820 20.76 20.59 18.06
N ALA A 821 21.71 20.57 17.14
CA ALA A 821 22.63 21.69 16.91
C ALA A 821 22.08 22.62 15.82
N SER A 822 22.22 23.94 16.01
CA SER A 822 22.02 24.95 14.97
C SER A 822 23.28 25.11 14.10
N ALA A 823 24.46 24.75 14.63
CA ALA A 823 25.73 24.75 13.90
C ALA A 823 26.61 23.57 14.32
N LEU A 824 27.32 22.99 13.35
CA LEU A 824 28.38 22.01 13.60
C LEU A 824 29.74 22.65 13.28
N ARG A 825 30.71 22.46 14.15
CA ARG A 825 32.10 22.88 13.95
C ARG A 825 33.04 21.69 14.07
N ALA A 826 33.90 21.51 13.09
CA ALA A 826 34.93 20.48 13.07
C ALA A 826 36.28 21.12 12.78
N PHE A 827 37.20 21.05 13.73
CA PHE A 827 38.55 21.59 13.61
C PHE A 827 38.57 23.07 13.16
N ASP A 828 37.72 23.88 13.83
CA ASP A 828 37.46 25.30 13.60
C ASP A 828 36.63 25.66 12.35
N ASP A 829 36.37 24.72 11.45
CA ASP A 829 35.57 24.93 10.24
C ASP A 829 34.07 24.74 10.51
N VAL A 830 33.26 25.74 10.12
CA VAL A 830 31.80 25.67 10.22
C VAL A 830 31.28 24.79 9.10
N GLN A 831 30.66 23.68 9.46
CA GLN A 831 30.14 22.74 8.47
C GLN A 831 28.82 23.25 7.88
N PRO A 832 28.65 23.22 6.55
CA PRO A 832 27.41 23.61 5.91
C PRO A 832 26.28 22.65 6.31
N GLY A 833 25.11 23.21 6.62
CA GLY A 833 23.95 22.40 7.01
C GLY A 833 22.97 23.03 7.99
N GLY A 834 23.06 24.36 8.22
CA GLY A 834 22.25 25.09 9.20
C GLY A 834 20.81 24.61 9.26
N ALA A 835 20.32 24.35 10.47
CA ALA A 835 18.96 23.89 10.69
C ALA A 835 18.00 24.86 9.99
N GLY A 836 17.26 24.39 8.98
CA GLY A 836 16.19 25.16 8.34
C GLY A 836 14.98 25.39 9.26
N VAL A 837 15.14 25.08 10.55
CA VAL A 837 14.12 25.10 11.60
C VAL A 837 14.70 25.91 12.76
N THR A 838 13.96 26.92 13.20
CA THR A 838 14.28 27.67 14.43
C THR A 838 14.22 26.71 15.62
N LEU A 839 15.36 26.50 16.28
CA LEU A 839 15.43 25.69 17.50
C LEU A 839 14.93 26.51 18.69
N SER A 840 14.23 25.83 19.58
CA SER A 840 13.69 26.35 20.83
C SER A 840 13.92 25.31 21.94
N ALA A 841 13.59 25.64 23.19
CA ALA A 841 13.43 24.65 24.25
C ALA A 841 12.05 24.85 24.89
N ALA A 842 11.05 24.16 24.34
CA ALA A 842 9.65 24.34 24.74
C ALA A 842 9.38 23.99 26.22
N PRO A 843 10.00 22.94 26.81
CA PRO A 843 9.85 22.67 28.24
C PRO A 843 10.42 23.78 29.13
N MET A 844 11.33 24.63 28.61
CA MET A 844 11.91 25.77 29.33
C MET A 844 11.22 27.11 28.99
N GLY A 845 10.26 27.11 28.06
CA GLY A 845 9.63 28.35 27.57
C GLY A 845 10.53 29.21 26.68
N GLU A 846 11.66 28.66 26.23
CA GLU A 846 12.65 29.40 25.46
C GLU A 846 12.33 29.37 23.96
N GLY A 847 11.87 30.50 23.42
CA GLY A 847 11.44 30.61 22.02
C GLY A 847 12.56 30.56 20.99
N SER A 848 13.82 30.79 21.37
CA SER A 848 14.97 30.78 20.47
C SER A 848 16.20 30.21 21.18
N LEU A 849 16.85 29.23 20.57
CA LEU A 849 18.01 28.56 21.12
C LEU A 849 19.11 28.40 20.05
N THR A 850 20.34 28.72 20.43
CA THR A 850 21.53 28.45 19.62
C THR A 850 22.33 27.32 20.28
N ALA A 851 22.55 26.22 19.55
CA ALA A 851 23.33 25.09 20.01
C ALA A 851 24.45 24.78 19.02
N SER A 852 25.69 24.75 19.48
CA SER A 852 26.85 24.39 18.67
C SER A 852 27.46 23.08 19.12
N HIS A 853 27.60 22.12 18.21
CA HIS A 853 28.36 20.88 18.45
C HIS A 853 29.75 21.05 17.85
N GLU A 854 30.78 21.00 18.70
CA GLU A 854 32.16 21.32 18.34
C GLU A 854 33.10 20.13 18.58
N VAL A 855 33.85 19.77 17.55
CA VAL A 855 34.90 18.75 17.61
C VAL A 855 36.25 19.43 17.38
N ARG A 856 37.17 19.29 18.34
CA ARG A 856 38.54 19.81 18.28
C ARG A 856 39.55 18.68 18.17
N LEU A 857 40.58 18.90 17.37
CA LEU A 857 41.74 18.02 17.29
C LEU A 857 42.94 18.76 17.88
N VAL A 858 43.63 18.12 18.80
CA VAL A 858 44.81 18.70 19.46
C VAL A 858 45.98 17.72 19.41
N ARG A 859 47.17 18.24 19.12
CA ARG A 859 48.41 17.49 19.23
C ARG A 859 49.05 17.77 20.59
N ARG A 860 49.32 16.72 21.36
CA ARG A 860 50.07 16.82 22.62
C ARG A 860 51.56 16.59 22.38
N ALA A 861 52.39 17.57 22.72
CA ALA A 861 53.85 17.46 22.63
C ALA A 861 54.53 18.17 23.81
N GLY A 862 55.43 17.47 24.52
CA GLY A 862 56.16 18.04 25.66
C GLY A 862 55.27 18.52 26.83
N GLY A 863 54.06 17.98 26.97
CA GLY A 863 53.08 18.39 27.98
C GLY A 863 52.18 19.57 27.57
N ALA A 864 52.43 20.21 26.42
CA ALA A 864 51.57 21.25 25.87
C ALA A 864 50.58 20.69 24.83
N GLU A 865 49.38 21.28 24.76
CA GLU A 865 48.40 21.04 23.71
C GLU A 865 48.54 22.09 22.61
N HIS A 866 48.62 21.65 21.36
CA HIS A 866 48.62 22.49 20.18
C HIS A 866 47.35 22.23 19.39
N VAL A 867 46.58 23.29 19.09
CA VAL A 867 45.36 23.17 18.28
C VAL A 867 45.74 22.82 16.84
N MET A 868 45.03 21.85 16.26
CA MET A 868 45.15 21.52 14.84
C MET A 868 43.95 22.11 14.10
N SER A 869 44.21 22.86 13.02
CA SER A 869 43.19 23.63 12.31
C SER A 869 43.39 23.59 10.80
N PHE A 870 42.30 23.75 10.04
CA PHE A 870 42.39 24.01 8.61
C PHE A 870 42.85 25.45 8.30
N ASP A 871 42.66 26.39 9.23
CA ASP A 871 43.08 27.78 9.07
C ASP A 871 44.57 27.92 9.44
N PRO A 872 45.45 28.26 8.49
CA PRO A 872 46.87 28.46 8.78
C PRO A 872 47.14 29.60 9.76
N ALA A 873 46.20 30.54 9.96
CA ALA A 873 46.34 31.62 10.93
C ALA A 873 46.10 31.17 12.38
N LEU A 874 45.47 30.01 12.58
CA LEU A 874 45.13 29.47 13.91
C LEU A 874 46.15 28.45 14.44
N VAL A 875 47.19 28.12 13.68
CA VAL A 875 48.19 27.11 14.03
C VAL A 875 49.57 27.73 14.31
N ASP A 876 50.20 27.31 15.40
CA ASP A 876 51.55 27.78 15.79
C ASP A 876 52.66 27.20 14.90
N ARG A 877 52.40 26.06 14.25
CA ARG A 877 53.40 25.31 13.48
C ARG A 877 52.80 24.77 12.18
N PRO A 878 53.55 24.72 11.07
CA PRO A 878 53.07 24.19 9.79
C PRO A 878 52.56 22.74 9.86
N GLN A 879 53.13 21.93 10.75
CA GLN A 879 52.74 20.53 10.97
C GLN A 879 51.39 20.36 11.70
N ASP A 880 50.86 21.42 12.29
CA ASP A 880 49.55 21.42 12.96
C ASP A 880 48.42 21.84 12.01
N GLN A 881 48.76 22.25 10.77
CA GLN A 881 47.80 22.58 9.72
C GLN A 881 47.15 21.30 9.16
N LEU A 882 45.82 21.28 9.12
CA LEU A 882 45.02 20.20 8.55
C LEU A 882 44.75 20.41 7.07
N ASP A 883 44.53 19.30 6.36
CA ASP A 883 44.23 19.26 4.94
C ASP A 883 42.78 18.78 4.71
N ARG A 884 41.99 19.59 4.00
CA ARG A 884 40.57 19.33 3.73
C ARG A 884 40.35 18.10 2.87
N ASP A 885 41.32 17.72 2.04
CA ASP A 885 41.23 16.52 1.21
C ASP A 885 41.53 15.24 2.00
N ARG A 886 42.23 15.37 3.15
CA ARG A 886 42.60 14.24 4.02
C ARG A 886 41.65 14.03 5.19
N PHE A 887 40.87 15.04 5.56
CA PHE A 887 39.82 14.97 6.58
C PHE A 887 38.45 15.25 5.95
N VAL A 888 37.79 14.19 5.49
CA VAL A 888 36.45 14.28 4.91
C VAL A 888 35.43 14.33 6.05
N ILE A 889 34.74 15.45 6.18
CA ILE A 889 33.76 15.68 7.24
C ILE A 889 32.36 15.76 6.64
N LYS A 890 31.40 15.05 7.24
CA LYS A 890 30.00 15.06 6.83
C LYS A 890 29.10 15.36 8.02
N ALA A 891 28.23 16.34 7.87
CA ALA A 891 27.18 16.64 8.84
C ALA A 891 26.15 15.51 8.86
N ARG A 892 25.84 14.99 10.05
CA ARG A 892 24.74 14.05 10.27
C ARG A 892 23.50 14.78 10.77
N ARG A 893 22.35 14.34 10.27
CA ARG A 893 21.03 14.80 10.71
C ARG A 893 20.30 13.66 11.40
N ALA A 894 19.51 14.02 12.39
CA ALA A 894 18.59 13.10 13.05
C ALA A 894 17.27 13.80 13.35
N TRP A 895 16.30 13.00 13.78
CA TRP A 895 15.00 13.49 14.16
C TRP A 895 14.93 13.68 15.67
N PHE A 896 14.44 14.85 16.06
CA PHE A 896 14.27 15.24 17.45
C PHE A 896 12.78 15.49 17.73
N PRO A 897 12.27 15.19 18.95
CA PRO A 897 10.87 15.44 19.29
C PRO A 897 10.50 16.91 19.14
N GLU A 898 9.47 17.22 18.34
CA GLU A 898 9.03 18.61 18.13
C GLU A 898 8.59 19.24 19.46
N ALA A 899 7.94 18.46 20.31
CA ALA A 899 7.47 18.88 21.64
C ALA A 899 8.58 19.41 22.56
N VAL A 900 9.83 18.99 22.36
CA VAL A 900 10.97 19.45 23.17
C VAL A 900 11.65 20.66 22.52
N TRP A 901 11.82 20.62 21.20
CA TRP A 901 12.75 21.50 20.48
C TRP A 901 12.09 22.59 19.63
N ARG A 902 10.76 22.70 19.67
CA ARG A 902 10.01 23.77 19.00
C ARG A 902 8.96 24.36 19.94
N PHE A 903 9.07 25.65 20.21
CA PHE A 903 8.12 26.38 21.03
C PHE A 903 7.09 27.09 20.14
N VAL A 904 5.80 27.00 20.50
CA VAL A 904 4.71 27.73 19.84
C VAL A 904 3.93 28.49 20.91
N ALA A 905 4.11 29.81 20.95
CA ALA A 905 3.45 30.66 21.94
C ALA A 905 1.91 30.61 21.80
N GLY A 906 1.20 30.45 22.92
CA GLY A 906 -0.26 30.56 22.99
C GLY A 906 -1.06 29.42 22.32
N GLN A 907 -0.39 28.37 21.83
CA GLN A 907 -1.08 27.15 21.38
C GLN A 907 -0.87 26.05 22.41
N LYS A 908 -1.97 25.38 22.81
CA LYS A 908 -1.87 24.07 23.46
C LYS A 908 -0.96 23.22 22.57
N PRO A 909 0.08 22.55 23.11
CA PRO A 909 0.90 21.65 22.33
C PRO A 909 -0.04 20.74 21.55
N ALA A 910 0.00 20.79 20.22
CA ALA A 910 -0.83 19.91 19.43
C ALA A 910 -0.53 18.49 19.92
N ALA A 911 -1.55 17.72 20.30
CA ALA A 911 -1.41 16.32 20.62
C ALA A 911 -1.04 15.58 19.32
N ALA A 912 0.21 15.73 18.91
CA ALA A 912 0.75 15.37 17.62
C ALA A 912 2.17 14.84 17.84
N SER A 913 2.42 13.64 17.34
CA SER A 913 3.68 12.91 17.46
C SER A 913 4.73 13.36 16.44
N ARG A 914 4.82 14.67 16.18
CA ARG A 914 5.71 15.22 15.15
C ARG A 914 7.15 15.35 15.66
N ASN A 915 8.09 15.19 14.74
CA ASN A 915 9.51 15.37 14.98
C ASN A 915 10.08 16.42 14.02
N ILE A 916 11.15 17.09 14.42
CA ILE A 916 11.92 18.01 13.57
C ILE A 916 13.22 17.34 13.15
N GLU A 917 13.64 17.56 11.90
CA GLU A 917 14.96 17.13 11.43
C GLU A 917 15.98 18.24 11.74
N ALA A 918 17.05 17.91 12.47
CA ALA A 918 18.10 18.85 12.84
C ALA A 918 19.48 18.18 12.83
N LEU A 919 20.55 18.99 12.98
CA LEU A 919 21.92 18.50 13.02
C LEU A 919 22.14 17.73 14.33
N ALA A 920 22.67 16.51 14.21
CA ALA A 920 22.82 15.58 15.33
C ALA A 920 24.26 15.17 15.58
N GLY A 921 25.19 15.52 14.69
CA GLY A 921 26.59 15.16 14.85
C GLY A 921 27.39 15.20 13.56
N LEU A 922 28.58 14.63 13.58
CA LEU A 922 29.54 14.64 12.48
C LEU A 922 30.11 13.25 12.25
N ASP A 923 30.20 12.84 10.97
CA ASP A 923 31.07 11.75 10.55
C ASP A 923 32.38 12.34 10.04
N ILE A 924 33.49 11.88 10.57
CA ILE A 924 34.84 12.34 10.27
C ILE A 924 35.61 11.14 9.73
N GLN A 925 36.13 11.25 8.52
CA GLN A 925 36.95 10.25 7.88
C GLN A 925 38.34 10.82 7.59
N ALA A 926 39.36 10.26 8.22
CA ALA A 926 40.75 10.55 7.93
C ALA A 926 41.25 9.56 6.88
N VAL A 927 41.69 10.07 5.73
CA VAL A 927 42.26 9.29 4.64
C VAL A 927 43.74 9.61 4.48
N ALA A 928 44.54 8.58 4.24
CA ALA A 928 45.96 8.72 4.01
C ALA A 928 46.23 8.67 2.51
N GLU A 929 47.11 9.53 2.03
CA GLU A 929 47.65 9.37 0.69
C GLU A 929 49.07 8.76 0.75
N PRO A 930 49.42 7.87 -0.19
CA PRO A 930 50.78 7.35 -0.26
C PRO A 930 51.73 8.46 -0.71
N LEU A 931 52.65 8.86 0.18
CA LEU A 931 53.68 9.83 -0.13
C LEU A 931 54.87 9.13 -0.81
N ASN A 932 55.39 9.71 -1.90
CA ASN A 932 56.49 9.16 -2.70
C ASN A 932 56.25 7.72 -3.18
N ARG A 933 55.16 7.47 -3.92
CA ARG A 933 54.91 6.14 -4.51
C ARG A 933 56.10 5.67 -5.33
N ILE A 934 56.75 4.59 -4.89
CA ILE A 934 57.50 3.77 -5.84
C ILE A 934 56.47 3.06 -6.72
N GLY A 935 56.70 2.98 -8.02
CA GLY A 935 55.79 2.31 -8.95
C GLY A 935 55.49 0.85 -8.55
N PRO A 936 54.60 0.16 -9.28
CA PRO A 936 54.22 -1.22 -8.96
C PRO A 936 55.47 -2.11 -8.81
N ILE A 937 55.61 -2.73 -7.63
CA ILE A 937 56.69 -3.68 -7.36
C ILE A 937 56.30 -4.99 -8.05
N ASP A 938 57.03 -5.34 -9.11
CA ASP A 938 56.89 -6.63 -9.78
C ASP A 938 57.39 -7.74 -8.85
N VAL A 939 56.47 -8.39 -8.13
CA VAL A 939 56.77 -9.42 -7.13
C VAL A 939 57.57 -10.57 -7.75
N ALA A 940 57.40 -10.85 -9.04
CA ALA A 940 58.16 -11.88 -9.75
C ALA A 940 59.66 -11.54 -9.89
N LYS A 941 60.03 -10.27 -9.72
CA LYS A 941 61.42 -9.78 -9.77
C LYS A 941 62.04 -9.56 -8.38
N LEU A 942 61.28 -9.74 -7.29
CA LEU A 942 61.84 -9.70 -5.95
C LEU A 942 62.75 -10.91 -5.74
N ARG A 943 64.02 -10.63 -5.46
CA ARG A 943 65.00 -11.64 -5.06
C ARG A 943 65.45 -11.32 -3.63
N ASP A 944 65.26 -12.28 -2.73
CA ASP A 944 65.85 -12.21 -1.39
C ASP A 944 67.35 -12.51 -1.48
N GLU A 945 68.14 -11.47 -1.75
CA GLU A 945 69.60 -11.55 -1.68
C GLU A 945 70.11 -10.70 -0.50
N GLY A 946 70.51 -11.37 0.58
CA GLY A 946 71.18 -10.75 1.74
C GLY A 946 70.30 -10.55 2.97
N PRO A 947 70.81 -9.85 4.01
CA PRO A 947 70.07 -9.61 5.25
C PRO A 947 68.81 -8.78 4.98
N LYS A 948 67.70 -9.17 5.64
CA LYS A 948 66.38 -8.56 5.48
C LYS A 948 66.47 -7.03 5.52
N ARG A 949 66.17 -6.39 4.39
CA ARG A 949 66.02 -4.94 4.31
C ARG A 949 64.53 -4.59 4.41
N PRO A 950 64.15 -3.50 5.11
CA PRO A 950 62.77 -3.04 5.07
C PRO A 950 62.37 -2.76 3.61
N LEU A 951 61.21 -3.28 3.22
CA LEU A 951 60.66 -3.07 1.88
C LEU A 951 60.46 -1.56 1.63
N PRO A 952 60.86 -1.02 0.47
CA PRO A 952 60.89 0.42 0.23
C PRO A 952 59.50 0.95 -0.10
N PHE A 953 58.50 0.80 0.77
CA PHE A 953 57.10 1.17 0.49
C PHE A 953 56.87 2.66 0.18
N ALA A 954 57.87 3.52 0.42
CA ALA A 954 57.91 4.90 -0.03
C ALA A 954 59.31 5.23 -0.58
N GLY A 955 59.35 5.95 -1.70
CA GLY A 955 60.56 6.56 -2.23
C GLY A 955 61.11 7.56 -1.22
N GLN A 956 62.40 7.46 -0.90
CA GLN A 956 63.02 8.44 -0.02
C GLN A 956 63.14 9.76 -0.80
N GLY A 957 62.59 10.86 -0.26
CA GLY A 957 62.61 12.16 -0.93
C GLY A 957 64.04 12.63 -1.21
N ALA A 958 64.21 13.47 -2.25
CA ALA A 958 65.54 13.94 -2.67
C ALA A 958 66.36 14.58 -1.54
N GLY A 959 65.70 15.23 -0.56
CA GLY A 959 66.33 15.79 0.63
C GLY A 959 66.89 14.72 1.60
N VAL A 960 66.14 13.63 1.81
CA VAL A 960 66.59 12.51 2.67
C VAL A 960 67.75 11.76 2.00
N LEU A 961 67.65 11.50 0.70
CA LEU A 961 68.74 10.90 -0.08
C LEU A 961 69.97 11.82 -0.13
N ALA A 962 69.79 13.15 -0.19
CA ALA A 962 70.89 14.11 -0.12
C ALA A 962 71.55 14.11 1.26
N GLY A 963 70.77 14.03 2.34
CA GLY A 963 71.26 13.87 3.71
C GLY A 963 72.05 12.58 3.90
N VAL A 964 71.46 11.43 3.55
CA VAL A 964 72.14 10.12 3.63
C VAL A 964 73.39 10.06 2.74
N ARG A 965 73.39 10.70 1.56
CA ARG A 965 74.59 10.82 0.73
C ARG A 965 75.63 11.75 1.35
N ALA A 966 75.23 12.85 1.97
CA ALA A 966 76.14 13.72 2.69
C ALA A 966 76.76 12.97 3.86
N ASP A 967 75.96 12.28 4.67
CA ASP A 967 76.40 11.46 5.80
C ASP A 967 77.27 10.29 5.34
N GLY A 968 76.94 9.64 4.23
CA GLY A 968 77.76 8.58 3.62
C GLY A 968 79.09 9.09 3.09
N ARG A 969 79.13 10.28 2.45
CA ARG A 969 80.38 10.94 2.04
C ARG A 969 81.21 11.36 3.25
N LEU A 970 80.57 11.80 4.32
CA LEU A 970 81.22 12.14 5.58
C LEU A 970 81.85 10.91 6.24
N ALA A 971 81.13 9.80 6.29
CA ALA A 971 81.63 8.54 6.80
C ALA A 971 82.80 7.99 5.96
N ALA A 972 82.68 8.03 4.62
CA ALA A 972 83.76 7.60 3.73
C ALA A 972 85.02 8.47 3.84
N ALA A 973 84.86 9.79 4.01
CA ALA A 973 85.96 10.71 4.27
C ALA A 973 86.61 10.45 5.65
N LEU A 974 85.83 10.14 6.68
CA LEU A 974 86.37 9.72 7.97
C LEU A 974 87.21 8.45 7.83
N VAL A 975 86.70 7.44 7.12
CA VAL A 975 87.35 6.12 6.98
C VAL A 975 88.72 6.19 6.31
N GLN A 976 88.93 7.10 5.35
CA GLN A 976 90.25 7.27 4.73
C GLN A 976 91.28 7.98 5.62
N ASP A 977 90.83 8.81 6.57
CA ASP A 977 91.68 9.56 7.51
C ASP A 977 91.82 8.89 8.91
N LEU A 978 91.32 7.66 9.09
CA LEU A 978 91.27 6.91 10.36
C LEU A 978 92.64 6.56 10.99
N LYS A 979 93.76 7.11 10.53
CA LYS A 979 95.07 6.86 11.15
C LYS A 979 95.34 7.74 12.39
N SER A 980 94.45 8.65 12.79
CA SER A 980 94.57 9.37 14.08
C SER A 980 93.22 9.63 14.77
N THR A 981 93.15 9.35 16.07
CA THR A 981 91.98 9.63 16.95
C THR A 981 91.59 11.11 16.95
N ARG A 982 92.55 12.00 16.69
CA ARG A 982 92.36 13.45 16.60
C ARG A 982 91.49 13.85 15.41
N ALA A 983 91.64 13.19 14.26
CA ALA A 983 90.84 13.48 13.06
C ALA A 983 89.35 13.09 13.26
N ILE A 984 89.10 12.02 14.02
CA ILE A 984 87.74 11.55 14.36
C ILE A 984 87.05 12.55 15.28
N ALA A 985 87.73 12.95 16.37
CA ALA A 985 87.20 13.94 17.30
C ALA A 985 86.92 15.28 16.61
N GLU A 986 87.78 15.70 15.69
CA GLU A 986 87.58 16.92 14.93
C GLU A 986 86.35 16.83 14.01
N ALA A 987 86.14 15.69 13.36
CA ALA A 987 84.97 15.50 12.49
C ALA A 987 83.65 15.51 13.28
N ILE A 988 83.64 14.91 14.49
CA ILE A 988 82.48 14.95 15.40
C ILE A 988 82.19 16.38 15.84
N VAL A 989 83.20 17.20 16.10
CA VAL A 989 83.01 18.57 16.61
C VAL A 989 82.70 19.57 15.50
N ALA A 990 83.24 19.41 14.30
CA ALA A 990 83.20 20.41 13.23
C ALA A 990 82.02 20.28 12.24
N ARG A 991 81.49 19.06 12.01
CA ARG A 991 80.60 18.81 10.86
C ARG A 991 79.14 18.60 11.25
N ALA A 992 78.23 19.44 10.75
CA ALA A 992 76.79 19.32 10.93
C ALA A 992 76.22 18.02 10.31
N GLY A 993 75.04 17.58 10.74
CA GLY A 993 74.37 16.36 10.23
C GLY A 993 74.66 15.13 11.10
N ALA A 994 75.17 14.03 10.51
CA ALA A 994 75.38 12.69 11.10
C ALA A 994 75.91 12.56 12.55
N PHE A 995 76.53 13.60 13.12
CA PHE A 995 77.09 13.60 14.48
C PHE A 995 76.32 14.49 15.46
N GLU A 996 75.13 14.97 15.09
CA GLU A 996 74.28 15.82 15.93
C GLU A 996 73.94 15.14 17.26
N ASP A 997 73.41 13.92 17.24
CA ASP A 997 73.06 13.17 18.45
C ASP A 997 74.29 12.90 19.34
N VAL A 998 75.44 12.61 18.74
CA VAL A 998 76.70 12.39 19.46
C VAL A 998 77.19 13.69 20.10
N ARG A 999 77.07 14.83 19.41
CA ARG A 999 77.39 16.14 19.98
C ARG A 999 76.45 16.50 21.11
N GLN A 1000 75.15 16.31 20.94
CA GLN A 1000 74.16 16.58 21.99
C GLN A 1000 74.42 15.69 23.22
N ALA A 1001 74.76 14.41 23.03
CA ALA A 1001 75.17 13.50 24.11
C ALA A 1001 76.46 13.93 24.82
N LEU A 1002 77.38 14.60 24.11
CA LEU A 1002 78.60 15.20 24.65
C LEU A 1002 78.41 16.63 25.19
N GLY A 1003 77.18 17.17 25.18
CA GLY A 1003 76.86 18.53 25.62
C GLY A 1003 77.30 19.65 24.66
N LEU A 1004 77.56 19.33 23.39
CA LEU A 1004 77.93 20.25 22.32
C LEU A 1004 76.73 20.66 21.47
N THR A 1005 76.84 21.78 20.74
CA THR A 1005 75.76 22.30 19.89
C THR A 1005 75.51 21.42 18.66
N ALA A 1006 74.22 21.31 18.28
CA ALA A 1006 73.76 20.49 17.16
C ALA A 1006 74.45 20.83 15.82
N GLY A 1007 74.67 22.12 15.55
CA GLY A 1007 75.17 22.62 14.26
C GLY A 1007 76.67 22.44 13.99
N GLY A 1008 77.44 21.90 14.94
CA GLY A 1008 78.91 21.81 14.84
C GLY A 1008 79.62 23.15 15.04
N LEU A 1009 80.93 23.11 15.32
CA LEU A 1009 81.75 24.30 15.49
C LEU A 1009 82.19 24.89 14.15
N SER A 1010 82.24 26.22 14.05
CA SER A 1010 82.71 26.91 12.86
C SER A 1010 84.20 26.65 12.58
N GLY A 1011 84.61 26.73 11.30
CA GLY A 1011 86.01 26.50 10.88
C GLY A 1011 87.08 27.25 11.71
N PRO A 1012 86.89 28.54 12.07
CA PRO A 1012 87.81 29.25 12.96
C PRO A 1012 87.89 28.67 14.38
N SER A 1013 86.76 28.23 14.94
CA SER A 1013 86.69 27.61 16.28
C SER A 1013 87.38 26.25 16.32
N VAL A 1014 87.25 25.47 15.24
CA VAL A 1014 87.95 24.20 15.06
C VAL A 1014 89.46 24.43 14.91
N ALA A 1015 89.87 25.46 14.15
CA ALA A 1015 91.27 25.85 14.03
C ALA A 1015 91.88 26.35 15.36
N ALA A 1016 91.09 27.01 16.21
CA ALA A 1016 91.51 27.42 17.55
C ALA A 1016 91.73 26.21 18.48
N LEU A 1017 90.85 25.20 18.41
CA LEU A 1017 91.02 23.91 19.11
C LEU A 1017 92.29 23.17 18.67
N ARG A 1018 92.66 23.23 17.38
CA ARG A 1018 93.91 22.64 16.89
C ARG A 1018 95.16 23.25 17.53
N ARG A 1019 95.16 24.56 17.82
CA ARG A 1019 96.31 25.28 18.41
C ARG A 1019 96.46 25.08 19.92
N ARG A 1020 95.40 24.70 20.64
CA ARG A 1020 95.44 24.41 22.09
C ARG A 1020 95.85 22.98 22.45
N ALA A 1021 96.12 22.14 21.46
CA ALA A 1021 96.51 20.73 21.65
C ALA A 1021 97.83 20.40 20.92
N ALA A 1022 98.91 21.02 21.37
CA ALA A 1022 100.23 20.43 21.60
C ALA A 1022 100.56 20.81 23.07
N PRO A 1023 101.52 20.19 23.80
CA PRO A 1023 101.80 20.66 25.16
C PRO A 1023 102.01 22.18 25.20
#